data_AF-A0A372M9T8-F1
#
_entry.id   AF-A0A372M9T8-F1
#
_cell.length_a   1.000
_cell.length_b   1.000
_cell.length_c   1.000
_cell.angle_alpha   90.00
_cell.angle_beta   90.00
_cell.angle_gamma   90.00
#
_symmetry.space_group_name_H-M   'P 1'
#
loop_
_entity.id
_entity.type
_entity.pdbx_description
1 polymer ?
#
loop_
_entity_poly.entity_id
_entity_poly.type
_entity_poly.pdbx_seq_one_letter_code
_entity_poly.pdbx_strand_id
1 'polypeptide(L)'
;MATFLYKLGKLAFRRRHVVTLLWVALLALAGVGASQAPVAGNSSFSIPGTEAQKAFDLLEERFPGASADGATARVVFKAPDGEEISSAENRDTVRETVKELGKDSEVASVMDPFQAKAVSRDGTTAYAQVSYKVSGMELEDASRDALEDTAKDARDTGLTVEIGGDALQAVPETGATEIIGIGVAAVVLVITFGSLVAAGLPLLTALVGVGIGVSTITALASVMDLGSTTSILAMMIGLAVGIDYALFIVSRFRAELAEGREREEAAGRAVGTAGSAVVFAGLTVVIALVGLAVVNIPMLTKMGVAAAGTVVIAVLIALTMIPALLGYAGRRVRPAGAKRRKRGRKKQTQQDDRPAHAATGDEPPAKGDEPPAKEGAGTRWARFVLRHPVAVLLLAVLGLGAAAVPASSLELGLPDDGAQPTSTTQRKAYDLLSEGFGPGFNGPLMVVVDAGSSDDPKQAVKEVTSTVKGLDNVATVTPATFNKTGDTAMISVVPDSKPSSVETEDLVHAIRDAGGDLKADTGANVLVTGTTAMNTDVSQKLNDALLPYLSLVVGLAFLLLIVVFRSVLVPLKAALGFLLSVLAALGAVVAVFQWGWLGSLLGVEETGPVMSMMPIFMVGVVFGLAMDYEVFLVTRMREAYVHGESPREAIVTGFRHGARVVTAAAVIMIAVFSGFIGSSESMVKMIGFGLAIAVLFDAFVVRMAIVPAVLALLGRAAWWLPRWLDRALPNVDVEGEGLSKYIAASASSGPAAPVDAEPAAADAVPAASLALAGAGIRGTVRGAAGEGLPRAAVTLISATGGQLGRSTAHTDGSYDLDVPGPGSYGLIVAADGHQPQAAQVVVREDVLGYDIRLTPSNGPAGLVRCPDGAPVPGARVVVTDADGEVLATGTTGESGGFDFEELTSGAATVTVSAPGFRPAAQPVETGERTASRLEFDLVATARVHGTVRSAANGGPLPDALVTLLDAAGDVVATSTTGDDGAYAFTDLDAGEYSVIASGYPPVANVLHAHGPDAAEFDIELSHDRP
;
A
#
# COMPACT_ATOMS: atom_id res chain seq x y z
N MET A 1 -20.05 1.77 -1.55
CA MET A 1 -18.95 1.83 -0.55
C MET A 1 -19.34 2.51 0.77
N ALA A 2 -19.77 3.78 0.77
CA ALA A 2 -20.10 4.53 2.01
C ALA A 2 -21.07 3.80 2.97
N THR A 3 -22.10 3.12 2.44
CA THR A 3 -23.05 2.32 3.25
C THR A 3 -22.39 1.12 3.94
N PHE A 4 -21.44 0.46 3.29
CA PHE A 4 -20.68 -0.64 3.89
C PHE A 4 -19.80 -0.12 5.03
N LEU A 5 -19.05 0.96 4.77
CA LEU A 5 -18.20 1.61 5.78
C LEU A 5 -19.02 2.15 6.96
N TYR A 6 -20.23 2.66 6.72
CA TYR A 6 -21.16 3.04 7.78
C TYR A 6 -21.55 1.87 8.67
N LYS A 7 -21.92 0.72 8.08
CA LYS A 7 -22.25 -0.51 8.82
C LYS A 7 -21.04 -1.01 9.59
N LEU A 8 -19.85 -0.99 8.99
CA LEU A 8 -18.59 -1.37 9.63
C LEU A 8 -18.27 -0.50 10.84
N GLY A 9 -18.41 0.83 10.71
CA GLY A 9 -18.19 1.77 11.81
C GLY A 9 -19.14 1.54 12.99
N LYS A 10 -20.43 1.25 12.73
CA LYS A 10 -21.40 0.88 13.78
C LYS A 10 -21.05 -0.46 14.42
N LEU A 11 -20.71 -1.46 13.61
CA LEU A 11 -20.31 -2.78 14.11
C LEU A 11 -19.08 -2.68 15.02
N ALA A 12 -18.05 -1.94 14.61
CA ALA A 12 -16.85 -1.71 15.39
C ALA A 12 -17.13 -0.96 16.69
N PHE A 13 -18.03 0.03 16.66
CA PHE A 13 -18.47 0.74 17.86
C PHE A 13 -19.22 -0.18 18.85
N ARG A 14 -20.12 -1.05 18.35
CA ARG A 14 -20.90 -2.00 19.18
C ARG A 14 -20.03 -3.13 19.73
N ARG A 15 -19.18 -3.73 18.90
CA ARG A 15 -18.27 -4.84 19.26
C ARG A 15 -16.88 -4.36 19.66
N ARG A 16 -16.79 -3.18 20.28
CA ARG A 16 -15.53 -2.52 20.63
C ARG A 16 -14.51 -3.40 21.36
N HIS A 17 -14.96 -4.31 22.23
CA HIS A 17 -14.08 -5.23 22.95
C HIS A 17 -13.39 -6.24 22.03
N VAL A 18 -14.16 -6.84 21.12
CA VAL A 18 -13.63 -7.84 20.18
C VAL A 18 -12.66 -7.18 19.19
N VAL A 19 -13.03 -6.01 18.66
CA VAL A 19 -12.18 -5.29 17.69
C VAL A 19 -10.88 -4.82 18.33
N THR A 20 -10.91 -4.23 19.53
CA THR A 20 -9.68 -3.82 20.21
C THR A 20 -8.82 -5.03 20.59
N LEU A 21 -9.41 -6.12 21.10
CA LEU A 21 -8.66 -7.33 21.43
C LEU A 21 -8.00 -7.96 20.20
N LEU A 22 -8.67 -7.98 19.05
CA LEU A 22 -8.11 -8.49 17.81
C LEU A 22 -6.86 -7.71 17.39
N TRP A 23 -6.90 -6.38 17.41
CA TRP A 23 -5.73 -5.55 17.08
C TRP A 23 -4.58 -5.71 18.08
N VAL A 24 -4.90 -5.80 19.38
CA VAL A 24 -3.88 -6.07 20.40
C VAL A 24 -3.26 -7.46 20.23
N ALA A 25 -4.07 -8.47 19.85
CA ALA A 25 -3.59 -9.81 19.56
C ALA A 25 -2.70 -9.83 18.30
N LEU A 26 -3.06 -9.08 17.25
CA LEU A 26 -2.22 -8.93 16.07
C LEU A 26 -0.88 -8.25 16.39
N LEU A 27 -0.89 -7.20 17.23
CA LEU A 27 0.34 -6.56 17.70
C LEU A 27 1.21 -7.54 18.50
N ALA A 28 0.60 -8.32 19.39
CA ALA A 28 1.32 -9.34 20.16
C ALA A 28 1.89 -10.43 19.25
N LEU A 29 1.12 -10.91 18.27
CA LEU A 29 1.55 -11.93 17.32
C LEU A 29 2.71 -11.42 16.45
N ALA A 30 2.59 -10.22 15.89
CA ALA A 30 3.63 -9.59 15.09
C ALA A 30 4.90 -9.33 15.92
N GLY A 31 4.75 -8.87 17.17
CA GLY A 31 5.86 -8.65 18.09
C GLY A 31 6.58 -9.94 18.48
N VAL A 32 5.84 -11.03 18.71
CA VAL A 32 6.44 -12.35 18.94
C VAL A 32 7.18 -12.84 17.70
N GLY A 33 6.58 -12.71 16.51
CA GLY A 33 7.26 -13.02 15.25
C GLY A 33 8.55 -12.23 15.06
N ALA A 34 8.53 -10.92 15.33
CA ALA A 34 9.71 -10.07 15.26
C ALA A 34 10.80 -10.48 16.26
N SER A 35 10.42 -10.84 17.49
CA SER A 35 11.38 -11.24 18.53
C SER A 35 12.07 -12.58 18.27
N GLN A 36 11.45 -13.43 17.45
CA GLN A 36 12.00 -14.74 17.04
C GLN A 36 12.66 -14.69 15.67
N ALA A 37 12.53 -13.58 14.94
CA ALA A 37 13.11 -13.45 13.62
C ALA A 37 14.63 -13.36 13.72
N PRO A 38 15.36 -14.02 12.80
CA PRO A 38 16.78 -13.78 12.62
C PRO A 38 17.04 -12.28 12.42
N VAL A 39 18.21 -11.81 12.82
CA VAL A 39 18.66 -10.45 12.48
C VAL A 39 18.63 -10.34 10.95
N ALA A 40 18.06 -9.24 10.45
CA ALA A 40 17.99 -9.00 9.02
C ALA A 40 19.42 -9.01 8.44
N GLY A 41 19.71 -9.95 7.55
CA GLY A 41 20.99 -10.03 6.86
C GLY A 41 21.20 -8.84 5.92
N ASN A 42 22.44 -8.65 5.46
CA ASN A 42 22.73 -7.68 4.41
C ASN A 42 21.94 -8.06 3.16
N SER A 43 21.06 -7.16 2.71
CA SER A 43 20.46 -7.33 1.38
C SER A 43 21.56 -7.22 0.35
N SER A 44 21.91 -8.34 -0.28
CA SER A 44 22.83 -8.35 -1.42
C SER A 44 22.31 -7.31 -2.42
N PHE A 45 23.07 -6.24 -2.59
CA PHE A 45 22.68 -5.11 -3.40
C PHE A 45 22.92 -5.49 -4.87
N SER A 46 22.14 -6.46 -5.36
CA SER A 46 22.16 -6.89 -6.74
C SER A 46 21.20 -6.04 -7.56
N ILE A 47 21.68 -5.55 -8.69
CA ILE A 47 20.83 -4.85 -9.66
C ILE A 47 20.89 -5.60 -10.98
N PRO A 48 20.01 -6.60 -11.17
CA PRO A 48 20.01 -7.44 -12.35
C PRO A 48 20.01 -6.61 -13.64
N GLY A 49 20.90 -6.96 -14.57
CA GLY A 49 21.01 -6.32 -15.87
C GLY A 49 21.85 -5.03 -15.93
N THR A 50 22.54 -4.62 -14.86
CA THR A 50 23.61 -3.62 -14.96
C THR A 50 24.91 -4.24 -15.46
N GLU A 51 25.85 -3.41 -15.93
CA GLU A 51 27.16 -3.89 -16.35
C GLU A 51 28.04 -4.25 -15.16
N ALA A 52 28.01 -3.43 -14.10
CA ALA A 52 28.76 -3.69 -12.87
C ALA A 52 28.37 -5.03 -12.23
N GLN A 53 27.09 -5.42 -12.28
CA GLN A 53 26.62 -6.73 -11.82
C GLN A 53 27.14 -7.86 -12.70
N LYS A 54 27.07 -7.74 -14.04
CA LYS A 54 27.61 -8.76 -14.96
C LYS A 54 29.10 -8.98 -14.75
N ALA A 55 29.86 -7.91 -14.51
CA ALA A 55 31.26 -7.98 -14.18
C ALA A 55 31.51 -8.66 -12.83
N PHE A 56 30.67 -8.38 -11.83
CA PHE A 56 30.73 -9.04 -10.53
C PHE A 56 30.45 -10.55 -10.65
N ASP A 57 29.37 -10.93 -11.35
CA ASP A 57 29.03 -12.34 -11.62
C ASP A 57 30.17 -13.06 -12.36
N LEU A 58 30.78 -12.38 -13.34
CA LEU A 58 31.94 -12.91 -14.08
C LEU A 58 33.19 -13.07 -13.21
N LEU A 59 33.44 -12.15 -12.27
CA LEU A 59 34.54 -12.27 -11.33
C LEU A 59 34.35 -13.48 -10.41
N GLU A 60 33.14 -13.72 -9.94
CA GLU A 60 32.82 -14.88 -9.12
C GLU A 60 33.05 -16.19 -9.90
N GLU A 61 32.66 -16.23 -11.18
CA GLU A 61 32.88 -17.38 -12.06
C GLU A 61 34.37 -17.61 -12.37
N ARG A 62 35.11 -16.57 -12.75
CA ARG A 62 36.47 -16.66 -13.29
C ARG A 62 37.57 -16.53 -12.23
N PHE A 63 37.26 -15.98 -11.07
CA PHE A 63 38.16 -15.83 -9.91
C PHE A 63 37.52 -16.37 -8.62
N PRO A 64 37.21 -17.68 -8.55
CA PRO A 64 36.56 -18.28 -7.38
C PRO A 64 37.43 -18.12 -6.12
N GLY A 65 36.83 -17.57 -5.06
CA GLY A 65 37.51 -17.24 -3.80
C GLY A 65 38.10 -15.82 -3.73
N ALA A 66 37.98 -15.03 -4.80
CA ALA A 66 38.17 -13.57 -4.75
C ALA A 66 36.88 -12.82 -4.37
N SER A 67 35.77 -13.54 -4.18
CA SER A 67 34.44 -13.01 -3.84
C SER A 67 34.45 -12.28 -2.50
N ALA A 68 33.84 -11.09 -2.52
CA ALA A 68 33.98 -10.00 -1.56
C ALA A 68 32.73 -9.81 -0.68
N ASP A 69 32.06 -10.89 -0.29
CA ASP A 69 30.83 -10.80 0.53
C ASP A 69 31.12 -10.58 2.02
N GLY A 70 32.37 -10.73 2.43
CA GLY A 70 32.82 -10.43 3.78
C GLY A 70 33.08 -8.94 4.01
N ALA A 71 32.82 -8.47 5.22
CA ALA A 71 33.09 -7.10 5.63
C ALA A 71 34.56 -6.74 5.38
N THR A 72 34.82 -5.45 5.14
CA THR A 72 36.17 -4.92 5.05
C THR A 72 36.39 -3.78 6.03
N ALA A 73 37.53 -3.81 6.72
CA ALA A 73 38.02 -2.67 7.48
C ALA A 73 39.31 -2.15 6.85
N ARG A 74 39.39 -0.84 6.62
CA ARG A 74 40.62 -0.16 6.21
C ARG A 74 41.16 0.60 7.42
N VAL A 75 42.23 0.08 8.02
CA VAL A 75 42.90 0.73 9.14
C VAL A 75 44.00 1.62 8.59
N VAL A 76 43.82 2.94 8.72
CA VAL A 76 44.70 3.97 8.19
C VAL A 76 45.57 4.50 9.32
N PHE A 77 46.88 4.50 9.11
CA PHE A 77 47.90 4.97 10.05
C PHE A 77 48.56 6.22 9.49
N LYS A 78 48.63 7.29 10.27
CA LYS A 78 49.40 8.49 9.97
C LYS A 78 50.43 8.74 11.07
N ALA A 79 51.68 8.92 10.64
CA ALA A 79 52.80 9.23 11.51
C ALA A 79 52.67 10.65 12.09
N PRO A 80 53.25 10.93 13.27
CA PRO A 80 53.34 12.27 13.81
C PRO A 80 54.02 13.26 12.85
N ASP A 81 53.71 14.54 12.98
CA ASP A 81 54.26 15.58 12.11
C ASP A 81 55.80 15.55 12.08
N GLY A 82 56.37 15.35 10.88
CA GLY A 82 57.81 15.31 10.66
C GLY A 82 58.45 13.93 10.76
N GLU A 83 57.68 12.87 11.03
CA GLU A 83 58.14 11.48 11.03
C GLU A 83 57.66 10.71 9.79
N GLU A 84 58.40 9.65 9.46
CA GLU A 84 57.96 8.67 8.45
C GLU A 84 57.25 7.49 9.14
N ILE A 85 56.20 6.97 8.50
CA ILE A 85 55.53 5.74 8.95
C ILE A 85 56.43 4.51 8.82
N SER A 86 57.50 4.61 8.01
CA SER A 86 58.55 3.61 7.84
C SER A 86 59.65 3.65 8.91
N SER A 87 59.62 4.60 9.86
CA SER A 87 60.56 4.64 10.99
C SER A 87 60.49 3.33 11.80
N ALA A 88 61.59 2.93 12.46
CA ALA A 88 61.66 1.62 13.10
C ALA A 88 60.56 1.42 14.16
N GLU A 89 60.30 2.44 14.98
CA GLU A 89 59.29 2.43 16.04
C GLU A 89 57.87 2.38 15.45
N ASN A 90 57.53 3.30 14.53
CA ASN A 90 56.21 3.34 13.88
C ASN A 90 55.93 2.05 13.08
N ARG A 91 56.95 1.54 12.38
CA ARG A 91 56.85 0.32 11.59
C ARG A 91 56.63 -0.91 12.46
N ASP A 92 57.25 -1.00 13.63
CA ASP A 92 57.07 -2.12 14.54
C ASP A 92 55.67 -2.06 15.18
N THR A 93 55.19 -0.88 15.57
CA THR A 93 53.79 -0.69 16.02
C THR A 93 52.80 -1.16 14.96
N VAL A 94 52.91 -0.67 13.71
CA VAL A 94 52.00 -1.09 12.62
C VAL A 94 52.04 -2.60 12.39
N ARG A 95 53.23 -3.22 12.46
CA ARG A 95 53.37 -4.67 12.27
C ARG A 95 52.75 -5.47 13.42
N GLU A 96 52.83 -4.95 14.64
CA GLU A 96 52.18 -5.52 15.82
C GLU A 96 50.65 -5.39 15.71
N THR A 97 50.13 -4.22 15.36
CA THR A 97 48.69 -3.99 15.11
C THR A 97 48.14 -4.93 14.05
N VAL A 98 48.80 -5.05 12.89
CA VAL A 98 48.40 -5.96 11.80
C VAL A 98 48.38 -7.42 12.26
N LYS A 99 49.32 -7.81 13.12
CA LYS A 99 49.39 -9.17 13.66
C LYS A 99 48.28 -9.45 14.67
N GLU A 100 47.93 -8.48 15.52
CA GLU A 100 46.80 -8.60 16.45
C GLU A 100 45.47 -8.69 15.71
N LEU A 101 45.25 -7.83 14.70
CA LEU A 101 44.05 -7.89 13.84
C LEU A 101 43.86 -9.27 13.19
N GLY A 102 44.96 -9.95 12.84
CA GLY A 102 44.92 -11.28 12.23
C GLY A 102 44.61 -12.43 13.19
N LYS A 103 44.48 -12.20 14.51
CA LYS A 103 44.16 -13.25 15.49
C LYS A 103 42.67 -13.52 15.65
N ASP A 104 41.84 -12.58 15.20
CA ASP A 104 40.39 -12.69 15.29
C ASP A 104 39.87 -13.86 14.43
N SER A 105 38.89 -14.61 14.93
CA SER A 105 38.37 -15.81 14.27
C SER A 105 37.49 -15.53 13.06
N GLU A 106 36.87 -14.34 12.99
CA GLU A 106 36.04 -13.90 11.87
C GLU A 106 36.87 -13.25 10.76
N VAL A 107 38.14 -12.91 11.01
CA VAL A 107 39.05 -12.38 9.99
C VAL A 107 39.46 -13.47 8.99
N ALA A 108 39.26 -13.18 7.70
CA ALA A 108 39.69 -14.01 6.58
C ALA A 108 41.15 -13.72 6.18
N SER A 109 41.53 -12.45 6.11
CA SER A 109 42.89 -12.03 5.78
C SER A 109 43.19 -10.60 6.23
N VAL A 110 44.45 -10.32 6.55
CA VAL A 110 44.95 -8.96 6.79
C VAL A 110 46.09 -8.66 5.82
N MET A 111 45.99 -7.54 5.12
CA MET A 111 47.02 -7.03 4.22
C MET A 111 48.04 -6.20 5.00
N ASP A 112 49.32 -6.60 4.97
CA ASP A 112 50.43 -5.83 5.54
C ASP A 112 50.76 -4.61 4.64
N PRO A 113 50.73 -3.38 5.18
CA PRO A 113 50.93 -2.16 4.39
C PRO A 113 52.29 -2.08 3.71
N PHE A 114 53.35 -2.58 4.35
CA PHE A 114 54.71 -2.49 3.84
C PHE A 114 55.01 -3.55 2.79
N GLN A 115 54.37 -4.72 2.90
CA GLN A 115 54.48 -5.78 1.88
C GLN A 115 53.67 -5.43 0.63
N ALA A 116 52.47 -4.87 0.82
CA ALA A 116 51.59 -4.44 -0.26
C ALA A 116 52.01 -3.12 -0.94
N LYS A 117 53.03 -2.43 -0.40
CA LYS A 117 53.43 -1.07 -0.80
C LYS A 117 52.29 -0.06 -0.68
N ALA A 118 51.44 -0.24 0.32
CA ALA A 118 50.33 0.62 0.69
C ALA A 118 50.79 1.77 1.61
N VAL A 119 51.84 2.48 1.18
CA VAL A 119 52.41 3.65 1.86
C VAL A 119 52.34 4.83 0.90
N SER A 120 51.94 6.00 1.42
CA SER A 120 51.78 7.23 0.65
C SER A 120 53.11 7.69 0.04
N ARG A 121 53.05 8.50 -1.02
CA ARG A 121 54.26 8.99 -1.71
C ARG A 121 55.17 9.84 -0.82
N ASP A 122 54.59 10.53 0.15
CA ASP A 122 55.29 11.35 1.15
C ASP A 122 55.79 10.53 2.36
N GLY A 123 55.47 9.24 2.44
CA GLY A 123 55.94 8.34 3.49
C GLY A 123 55.29 8.56 4.87
N THR A 124 54.25 9.38 4.96
CA THR A 124 53.61 9.75 6.24
C THR A 124 52.42 8.86 6.59
N THR A 125 51.75 8.27 5.59
CA THR A 125 50.48 7.55 5.75
C THR A 125 50.60 6.12 5.20
N ALA A 126 50.09 5.14 5.92
CA ALA A 126 49.99 3.76 5.47
C ALA A 126 48.59 3.20 5.77
N TYR A 127 48.13 2.20 5.02
CA TYR A 127 46.86 1.55 5.34
C TYR A 127 46.97 0.02 5.30
N ALA A 128 46.34 -0.64 6.27
CA ALA A 128 46.11 -2.08 6.29
C ALA A 128 44.66 -2.36 5.91
N GLN A 129 44.43 -3.44 5.16
CA GLN A 129 43.08 -3.90 4.82
C GLN A 129 42.81 -5.22 5.53
N VAL A 130 41.76 -5.24 6.35
CA VAL A 130 41.24 -6.44 7.01
C VAL A 130 40.01 -6.88 6.22
N SER A 131 39.97 -8.15 5.83
CA SER A 131 38.81 -8.79 5.21
C SER A 131 38.25 -9.82 6.18
N TYR A 132 36.94 -9.78 6.40
CA TYR A 132 36.21 -10.70 7.28
C TYR A 132 35.56 -11.83 6.47
N LYS A 133 35.15 -12.89 7.17
CA LYS A 133 34.46 -14.05 6.58
C LYS A 133 32.95 -13.84 6.46
N VAL A 134 32.41 -12.95 7.31
CA VAL A 134 30.99 -12.61 7.41
C VAL A 134 30.79 -11.14 7.03
N SER A 135 29.56 -10.78 6.72
CA SER A 135 29.20 -9.41 6.34
C SER A 135 29.27 -8.45 7.54
N GLY A 136 29.35 -7.14 7.28
CA GLY A 136 29.50 -6.15 8.35
C GLY A 136 28.38 -6.21 9.40
N MET A 137 27.13 -6.44 8.98
CA MET A 137 25.98 -6.54 9.90
C MET A 137 25.92 -7.85 10.70
N GLU A 138 26.59 -8.90 10.23
CA GLU A 138 26.65 -10.20 10.90
C GLU A 138 27.89 -10.34 11.80
N LEU A 139 28.85 -9.42 11.65
CA LEU A 139 30.08 -9.38 12.44
C LEU A 139 29.76 -9.23 13.93
N GLU A 140 30.32 -10.12 14.76
CA GLU A 140 30.09 -10.13 16.19
C GLU A 140 30.56 -8.83 16.85
N ASP A 141 29.84 -8.35 17.87
CA ASP A 141 30.25 -7.17 18.65
C ASP A 141 31.67 -7.34 19.21
N ALA A 142 32.07 -8.57 19.57
CA ALA A 142 33.42 -8.88 20.04
C ALA A 142 34.50 -8.61 18.98
N SER A 143 34.24 -8.90 17.70
CA SER A 143 35.18 -8.65 16.61
C SER A 143 35.25 -7.17 16.23
N ARG A 144 34.14 -6.44 16.39
CA ARG A 144 34.10 -4.97 16.27
C ARG A 144 34.90 -4.31 17.40
N ASP A 145 34.66 -4.72 18.64
CA ASP A 145 35.38 -4.24 19.83
C ASP A 145 36.87 -4.54 19.70
N ALA A 146 37.25 -5.74 19.25
CA ALA A 146 38.65 -6.10 19.02
C ALA A 146 39.33 -5.21 17.96
N LEU A 147 38.63 -4.88 16.88
CA LEU A 147 39.11 -3.96 15.85
C LEU A 147 39.30 -2.53 16.40
N GLU A 148 38.34 -2.02 17.18
CA GLU A 148 38.43 -0.70 17.82
C GLU A 148 39.52 -0.63 18.88
N ASP A 149 39.61 -1.63 19.76
CA ASP A 149 40.62 -1.72 20.82
C ASP A 149 42.03 -1.81 20.23
N THR A 150 42.22 -2.63 19.19
CA THR A 150 43.52 -2.77 18.51
C THR A 150 43.97 -1.46 17.85
N ALA A 151 43.04 -0.70 17.26
CA ALA A 151 43.36 0.63 16.73
C ALA A 151 43.62 1.65 17.84
N LYS A 152 42.93 1.53 18.98
CA LYS A 152 43.14 2.40 20.15
C LYS A 152 44.51 2.17 20.79
N ASP A 153 44.94 0.92 20.95
CA ASP A 153 46.28 0.58 21.42
C ASP A 153 47.36 1.19 20.52
N ALA A 154 47.14 1.16 19.20
CA ALA A 154 48.02 1.80 18.24
C ALA A 154 48.01 3.34 18.36
N ARG A 155 46.85 3.96 18.63
CA ARG A 155 46.75 5.41 18.92
C ARG A 155 47.54 5.82 20.16
N ASP A 156 47.53 4.98 21.20
CA ASP A 156 48.22 5.25 22.47
C ASP A 156 49.75 5.28 22.33
N THR A 157 50.30 4.73 21.24
CA THR A 157 51.73 4.86 20.90
C THR A 157 52.11 6.20 20.25
N GLY A 158 51.13 7.07 19.96
CA GLY A 158 51.32 8.38 19.34
C GLY A 158 50.98 8.45 17.85
N LEU A 159 50.67 7.31 17.20
CA LEU A 159 50.18 7.29 15.83
C LEU A 159 48.74 7.82 15.75
N THR A 160 48.40 8.51 14.66
CA THR A 160 46.99 8.73 14.34
C THR A 160 46.48 7.51 13.59
N VAL A 161 45.54 6.77 14.19
CA VAL A 161 44.94 5.58 13.58
C VAL A 161 43.45 5.82 13.40
N GLU A 162 42.92 5.59 12.20
CA GLU A 162 41.50 5.75 11.92
C GLU A 162 41.03 4.57 11.08
N ILE A 163 39.77 4.16 11.26
CA ILE A 163 39.21 2.97 10.65
C ILE A 163 38.10 3.40 9.70
N GLY A 164 38.22 3.02 8.43
CA GLY A 164 37.17 3.11 7.43
C GLY A 164 36.66 1.73 7.01
N GLY A 165 35.71 1.72 6.08
CA GLY A 165 35.07 0.49 5.61
C GLY A 165 33.79 0.13 6.37
N ASP A 166 33.17 -0.98 5.98
CA ASP A 166 31.83 -1.38 6.40
C ASP A 166 31.80 -2.21 7.70
N ALA A 167 32.96 -2.65 8.20
CA ALA A 167 33.06 -3.42 9.45
C ALA A 167 32.62 -2.65 10.71
N LEU A 168 32.78 -1.31 10.72
CA LEU A 168 32.39 -0.45 11.85
C LEU A 168 31.13 0.37 11.58
N GLN A 169 30.29 -0.03 10.61
CA GLN A 169 29.01 0.65 10.47
C GLN A 169 28.15 0.42 11.72
N ALA A 170 27.92 1.53 12.44
CA ALA A 170 27.10 1.54 13.63
C ALA A 170 25.64 1.25 13.28
N VAL A 171 24.99 0.41 14.08
CA VAL A 171 23.53 0.24 13.99
C VAL A 171 22.88 1.58 14.35
N PRO A 172 21.98 2.12 13.52
CA PRO A 172 21.31 3.39 13.81
C PRO A 172 20.61 3.35 15.18
N GLU A 173 20.99 4.25 16.09
CA GLU A 173 20.29 4.46 17.38
C GLU A 173 18.90 5.05 17.10
N THR A 174 17.88 4.19 17.03
CA THR A 174 16.48 4.60 16.87
C THR A 174 15.89 5.08 18.20
N GLY A 175 15.30 6.29 18.20
CA GLY A 175 14.26 6.65 19.17
C GLY A 175 14.33 8.04 19.81
N ALA A 176 15.51 8.62 20.04
CA ALA A 176 15.59 9.87 20.81
C ALA A 176 14.92 11.07 20.09
N THR A 177 15.14 11.19 18.78
CA THR A 177 14.64 12.31 17.96
C THR A 177 13.21 12.08 17.46
N GLU A 178 12.81 10.83 17.27
CA GLU A 178 11.44 10.43 16.93
C GLU A 178 10.44 10.78 18.05
N ILE A 179 10.83 10.58 19.31
CA ILE A 179 10.03 10.94 20.48
C ILE A 179 9.70 12.44 20.49
N ILE A 180 10.61 13.29 20.01
CA ILE A 180 10.38 14.73 19.91
C ILE A 180 9.27 15.02 18.89
N GLY A 181 9.35 14.42 17.69
CA GLY A 181 8.32 14.56 16.66
C GLY A 181 6.94 14.11 17.15
N ILE A 182 6.88 12.96 17.82
CA ILE A 182 5.66 12.44 18.46
C ILE A 182 5.15 13.39 19.56
N GLY A 183 6.05 13.94 20.39
CA GLY A 183 5.72 14.88 21.46
C GLY A 183 5.09 16.17 20.92
N VAL A 184 5.67 16.73 19.85
CA VAL A 184 5.12 17.92 19.18
C VAL A 184 3.76 17.61 18.54
N ALA A 185 3.62 16.47 17.86
CA ALA A 185 2.34 16.01 17.33
C ALA A 185 1.26 15.89 18.43
N ALA A 186 1.61 15.36 19.59
CA ALA A 186 0.71 15.27 20.74
C ALA A 186 0.25 16.66 21.23
N VAL A 187 1.16 17.64 21.32
CA VAL A 187 0.82 19.03 21.68
C VAL A 187 -0.15 19.63 20.66
N VAL A 188 0.13 19.46 19.37
CA VAL A 188 -0.73 19.98 18.28
C VAL A 188 -2.11 19.33 18.32
N LEU A 189 -2.20 18.02 18.55
CA LEU A 189 -3.48 17.30 18.71
C LEU A 189 -4.26 17.81 19.92
N VAL A 190 -3.60 18.06 21.05
CA VAL A 190 -4.22 18.62 22.26
C VAL A 190 -4.78 20.03 21.99
N ILE A 191 -4.03 20.88 21.29
CA ILE A 191 -4.48 22.23 20.88
C ILE A 191 -5.67 22.13 19.92
N THR A 192 -5.58 21.22 18.95
CA THR A 192 -6.58 21.02 17.90
C THR A 192 -7.91 20.58 18.50
N PHE A 193 -7.88 19.57 19.38
CA PHE A 193 -9.10 19.00 19.93
C PHE A 193 -9.57 19.60 21.26
N GLY A 194 -8.66 20.23 22.03
CA GLY A 194 -8.93 20.82 23.33
C GLY A 194 -9.31 19.81 24.43
N SER A 195 -8.90 18.54 24.26
CA SER A 195 -9.13 17.40 25.15
C SER A 195 -7.99 16.37 25.01
N LEU A 196 -7.36 15.98 26.12
CA LEU A 196 -6.29 14.97 26.12
C LEU A 196 -6.78 13.61 25.59
N VAL A 197 -7.99 13.18 25.97
CA VAL A 197 -8.53 11.89 25.52
C VAL A 197 -8.75 11.87 24.01
N ALA A 198 -9.24 12.98 23.44
CA ALA A 198 -9.47 13.06 22.00
C ALA A 198 -8.16 13.17 21.20
N ALA A 199 -7.10 13.73 21.80
CA ALA A 199 -5.77 13.80 21.21
C ALA A 199 -5.00 12.48 21.33
N GLY A 200 -5.16 11.77 22.46
CA GLY A 200 -4.49 10.50 22.71
C GLY A 200 -5.00 9.35 21.84
N LEU A 201 -6.26 9.41 21.36
CA LEU A 201 -6.81 8.37 20.48
C LEU A 201 -6.02 8.25 19.17
N PRO A 202 -5.89 9.31 18.34
CA PRO A 202 -5.09 9.25 17.11
C PRO A 202 -3.67 8.76 17.33
N LEU A 203 -3.00 9.29 18.35
CA LEU A 203 -1.62 8.92 18.65
C LEU A 203 -1.50 7.44 19.04
N LEU A 204 -2.35 6.95 19.93
CA LEU A 204 -2.34 5.55 20.36
C LEU A 204 -2.59 4.61 19.18
N THR A 205 -3.56 4.91 18.33
CA THR A 205 -3.86 4.06 17.16
C THR A 205 -2.76 4.08 16.12
N ALA A 206 -2.11 5.22 15.92
CA ALA A 206 -0.97 5.32 15.02
C ALA A 206 0.22 4.51 15.54
N LEU A 207 0.52 4.60 16.83
CA LEU A 207 1.58 3.80 17.46
C LEU A 207 1.32 2.30 17.38
N VAL A 208 0.06 1.86 17.56
CA VAL A 208 -0.31 0.44 17.38
C VAL A 208 -0.14 0.02 15.92
N GLY A 209 -0.57 0.85 14.97
CA GLY A 209 -0.43 0.54 13.54
C GLY A 209 1.01 0.46 13.07
N VAL A 210 1.83 1.43 13.47
CA VAL A 210 3.27 1.42 13.24
C VAL A 210 3.93 0.24 13.93
N GLY A 211 3.56 -0.04 15.18
CA GLY A 211 4.10 -1.18 15.92
C GLY A 211 3.82 -2.51 15.22
N ILE A 212 2.60 -2.70 14.70
CA ILE A 212 2.27 -3.88 13.88
C ILE A 212 3.08 -3.87 12.59
N GLY A 213 3.09 -2.77 11.84
CA GLY A 213 3.79 -2.67 10.55
C GLY A 213 5.28 -2.96 10.67
N VAL A 214 5.98 -2.29 11.59
CA VAL A 214 7.41 -2.49 11.86
C VAL A 214 7.67 -3.92 12.35
N SER A 215 6.87 -4.43 13.30
CA SER A 215 7.07 -5.80 13.80
C SER A 215 6.85 -6.84 12.70
N THR A 216 5.86 -6.64 11.83
CA THR A 216 5.63 -7.52 10.67
C THR A 216 6.78 -7.43 9.66
N ILE A 217 7.31 -6.24 9.40
CA ILE A 217 8.49 -6.07 8.53
C ILE A 217 9.70 -6.78 9.13
N THR A 218 9.98 -6.59 10.42
CA THR A 218 11.06 -7.29 11.13
C THR A 218 10.87 -8.80 11.10
N ALA A 219 9.64 -9.28 11.35
CA ALA A 219 9.33 -10.72 11.32
C ALA A 219 9.57 -11.36 9.94
N LEU A 220 9.37 -10.59 8.87
CA LEU A 220 9.56 -11.03 7.49
C LEU A 220 10.91 -10.63 6.92
N ALA A 221 11.80 -10.00 7.70
CA ALA A 221 12.99 -9.34 7.18
C ALA A 221 13.96 -10.32 6.52
N SER A 222 14.19 -11.49 7.12
CA SER A 222 15.05 -12.52 6.54
C SER A 222 14.43 -13.20 5.32
N VAL A 223 13.12 -13.46 5.34
CA VAL A 223 12.39 -14.15 4.26
C VAL A 223 12.26 -13.27 3.02
N MET A 224 12.01 -11.97 3.22
CA MET A 224 11.85 -10.99 2.15
C MET A 224 13.14 -10.23 1.83
N ASP A 225 14.22 -10.50 2.57
CA ASP A 225 15.51 -9.83 2.44
C ASP A 225 15.33 -8.29 2.48
N LEU A 226 14.82 -7.81 3.62
CA LEU A 226 14.50 -6.40 3.89
C LEU A 226 15.53 -5.77 4.82
N GLY A 227 16.15 -4.67 4.36
CA GLY A 227 17.07 -3.88 5.19
C GLY A 227 16.37 -3.02 6.25
N SER A 228 17.13 -2.58 7.25
CA SER A 228 16.68 -1.73 8.38
C SER A 228 16.03 -0.41 7.94
N THR A 229 16.51 0.20 6.85
CA THR A 229 15.94 1.42 6.25
C THR A 229 14.46 1.23 5.88
N THR A 230 14.05 0.02 5.50
CA THR A 230 12.65 -0.30 5.17
C THR A 230 11.73 -0.07 6.36
N SER A 231 12.16 -0.51 7.56
CA SER A 231 11.41 -0.34 8.80
C SER A 231 11.30 1.12 9.21
N ILE A 232 12.38 1.90 9.05
CA ILE A 232 12.38 3.34 9.36
C ILE A 232 11.42 4.09 8.44
N LEU A 233 11.42 3.79 7.14
CA LEU A 233 10.50 4.42 6.19
C LEU A 233 9.05 4.03 6.47
N ALA A 234 8.79 2.75 6.74
CA ALA A 234 7.46 2.27 7.11
C ALA A 234 6.95 2.94 8.39
N MET A 235 7.82 3.14 9.38
CA MET A 235 7.51 3.86 10.61
C MET A 235 7.19 5.33 10.33
N MET A 236 8.05 6.02 9.60
CA MET A 236 7.90 7.44 9.26
C MET A 236 6.59 7.71 8.49
N ILE A 237 6.32 6.92 7.45
CA ILE A 237 5.10 7.04 6.63
C ILE A 237 3.88 6.59 7.43
N GLY A 238 3.96 5.43 8.08
CA GLY A 238 2.86 4.85 8.85
C GLY A 238 2.41 5.73 10.01
N LEU A 239 3.34 6.40 10.69
CA LEU A 239 3.03 7.33 11.77
C LEU A 239 2.33 8.59 11.23
N ALA A 240 2.87 9.20 10.17
CA ALA A 240 2.29 10.40 9.56
C ALA A 240 0.85 10.13 9.08
N VAL A 241 0.69 9.10 8.26
CA VAL A 241 -0.59 8.69 7.68
C VAL A 241 -1.58 8.24 8.75
N GLY A 242 -1.13 7.41 9.70
CA GLY A 242 -1.97 6.86 10.76
C GLY A 242 -2.53 7.92 11.70
N ILE A 243 -1.73 8.93 12.08
CA ILE A 243 -2.21 10.04 12.91
C ILE A 243 -3.23 10.86 12.12
N ASP A 244 -2.99 11.13 10.84
CA ASP A 244 -3.84 11.99 10.04
C ASP A 244 -5.22 11.37 9.76
N TYR A 245 -5.26 10.12 9.31
CA TYR A 245 -6.52 9.40 9.09
C TYR A 245 -7.34 9.30 10.38
N ALA A 246 -6.66 9.10 11.50
CA ALA A 246 -7.31 9.10 12.80
C ALA A 246 -7.87 10.48 13.20
N LEU A 247 -7.10 11.54 12.96
CA LEU A 247 -7.54 12.92 13.17
C LEU A 247 -8.81 13.21 12.38
N PHE A 248 -8.89 12.80 11.10
CA PHE A 248 -10.06 13.05 10.26
C PHE A 248 -11.32 12.35 10.77
N ILE A 249 -11.24 11.06 11.08
CA ILE A 249 -12.39 10.30 11.58
C ILE A 249 -12.86 10.85 12.93
N VAL A 250 -11.94 11.15 13.85
CA VAL A 250 -12.27 11.73 15.16
C VAL A 250 -12.87 13.14 15.01
N SER A 251 -12.35 13.94 14.09
CA SER A 251 -12.87 15.28 13.78
C SER A 251 -14.30 15.21 13.23
N ARG A 252 -14.56 14.30 12.28
CA ARG A 252 -15.90 14.10 11.72
C ARG A 252 -16.88 13.58 12.78
N PHE A 253 -16.48 12.58 13.57
CA PHE A 253 -17.28 12.08 14.69
C PHE A 253 -17.74 13.20 15.63
N ARG A 254 -16.84 14.12 15.98
CA ARG A 254 -17.16 15.27 16.85
C ARG A 254 -18.08 16.29 16.21
N ALA A 255 -18.05 16.43 14.89
CA ALA A 255 -18.97 17.27 14.13
C ALA A 255 -20.38 16.65 14.16
N GLU A 256 -20.51 15.36 13.89
CA GLU A 256 -21.79 14.63 13.95
C GLU A 256 -22.41 14.67 15.36
N LEU A 257 -21.59 14.59 16.41
CA LEU A 257 -22.07 14.80 17.79
C LEU A 257 -22.53 16.24 18.08
N ALA A 258 -21.99 17.24 17.37
CA ALA A 258 -22.40 18.63 17.52
C ALA A 258 -23.76 18.91 16.87
N GLU A 259 -24.12 18.12 15.86
CA GLU A 259 -25.45 18.09 15.24
C GLU A 259 -26.50 17.38 16.12
N GLY A 260 -26.11 16.82 17.27
CA GLY A 260 -27.02 16.19 18.23
C GLY A 260 -27.28 14.71 17.99
N ARG A 261 -26.53 14.07 17.09
CA ARG A 261 -26.68 12.63 16.81
C ARG A 261 -26.19 11.78 17.97
N GLU A 262 -26.77 10.58 18.10
CA GLU A 262 -26.27 9.57 19.03
C GLU A 262 -24.87 9.10 18.65
N ARG A 263 -24.10 8.59 19.62
CA ARG A 263 -22.69 8.23 19.40
C ARG A 263 -22.51 7.10 18.39
N GLU A 264 -23.33 6.06 18.46
CA GLU A 264 -23.22 4.95 17.52
C GLU A 264 -23.47 5.44 16.09
N GLU A 265 -24.50 6.25 15.92
CA GLU A 265 -24.86 6.85 14.62
C GLU A 265 -23.79 7.83 14.11
N ALA A 266 -23.23 8.64 15.01
CA ALA A 266 -22.13 9.53 14.71
C ALA A 266 -20.87 8.77 14.29
N ALA A 267 -20.57 7.61 14.91
CA ALA A 267 -19.43 6.77 14.54
C ALA A 267 -19.65 6.14 13.16
N GLY A 268 -20.83 5.59 12.90
CA GLY A 268 -21.20 5.06 11.59
C GLY A 268 -21.06 6.12 10.49
N ARG A 269 -21.64 7.31 10.67
CA ARG A 269 -21.57 8.39 9.67
C ARG A 269 -20.16 8.93 9.46
N ALA A 270 -19.36 9.01 10.52
CA ALA A 270 -17.96 9.41 10.42
C ALA A 270 -17.16 8.44 9.55
N VAL A 271 -17.30 7.12 9.76
CA VAL A 271 -16.61 6.11 8.95
C VAL A 271 -17.19 6.02 7.54
N GLY A 272 -18.51 6.14 7.38
CA GLY A 272 -19.14 6.13 6.05
C GLY A 272 -18.76 7.30 5.15
N THR A 273 -18.44 8.47 5.71
CA THR A 273 -18.07 9.67 4.95
C THR A 273 -16.56 9.92 4.97
N ALA A 274 -16.01 10.31 6.12
CA ALA A 274 -14.58 10.56 6.26
C ALA A 274 -13.74 9.29 6.07
N GLY A 275 -14.25 8.12 6.47
CA GLY A 275 -13.57 6.85 6.19
C GLY A 275 -13.52 6.50 4.70
N SER A 276 -14.54 6.87 3.91
CA SER A 276 -14.48 6.73 2.45
C SER A 276 -13.32 7.55 1.87
N ALA A 277 -13.17 8.81 2.30
CA ALA A 277 -12.03 9.64 1.90
C ALA A 277 -10.68 9.04 2.33
N VAL A 278 -10.59 8.48 3.54
CA VAL A 278 -9.40 7.78 4.05
C VAL A 278 -9.03 6.56 3.20
N VAL A 279 -9.99 5.80 2.68
CA VAL A 279 -9.70 4.67 1.78
C VAL A 279 -9.10 5.15 0.46
N PHE A 280 -9.63 6.22 -0.15
CA PHE A 280 -9.07 6.76 -1.40
C PHE A 280 -7.66 7.33 -1.19
N ALA A 281 -7.48 8.10 -0.13
CA ALA A 281 -6.20 8.60 0.34
C ALA A 281 -5.17 7.46 0.52
N GLY A 282 -5.55 6.45 1.29
CA GLY A 282 -4.73 5.26 1.50
C GLY A 282 -4.39 4.54 0.21
N LEU A 283 -5.36 4.39 -0.70
CA LEU A 283 -5.15 3.75 -1.99
C LEU A 283 -4.19 4.56 -2.88
N THR A 284 -4.25 5.90 -2.87
CA THR A 284 -3.30 6.72 -3.63
C THR A 284 -1.88 6.58 -3.12
N VAL A 285 -1.69 6.51 -1.79
CA VAL A 285 -0.37 6.24 -1.18
C VAL A 285 0.11 4.84 -1.54
N VAL A 286 -0.75 3.82 -1.43
CA VAL A 286 -0.42 2.43 -1.77
C VAL A 286 -0.04 2.30 -3.24
N ILE A 287 -0.78 2.94 -4.15
CA ILE A 287 -0.46 2.97 -5.59
C ILE A 287 0.92 3.59 -5.83
N ALA A 288 1.23 4.70 -5.16
CA ALA A 288 2.51 5.37 -5.33
C ALA A 288 3.69 4.52 -4.83
N LEU A 289 3.51 3.82 -3.71
CA LEU A 289 4.52 2.94 -3.11
C LEU A 289 4.67 1.62 -3.86
N VAL A 290 3.58 0.95 -4.23
CA VAL A 290 3.62 -0.27 -5.06
C VAL A 290 4.10 0.05 -6.48
N GLY A 291 3.85 1.26 -6.97
CA GLY A 291 4.37 1.74 -8.26
C GLY A 291 5.89 1.73 -8.36
N LEU A 292 6.62 1.68 -7.23
CA LEU A 292 8.08 1.45 -7.21
C LEU A 292 8.45 0.11 -7.86
N ALA A 293 7.54 -0.87 -7.92
CA ALA A 293 7.74 -2.13 -8.64
C ALA A 293 8.01 -1.93 -10.14
N VAL A 294 7.47 -0.85 -10.74
CA VAL A 294 7.66 -0.54 -12.17
C VAL A 294 9.08 -0.06 -12.46
N VAL A 295 9.79 0.45 -11.46
CA VAL A 295 11.19 0.86 -11.57
C VAL A 295 12.12 -0.34 -11.79
N ASN A 296 11.64 -1.57 -11.54
CA ASN A 296 12.40 -2.82 -11.71
C ASN A 296 13.73 -2.85 -10.93
N ILE A 297 13.72 -2.24 -9.74
CA ILE A 297 14.82 -2.31 -8.79
C ILE A 297 14.29 -3.12 -7.58
N PRO A 298 14.82 -4.34 -7.32
CA PRO A 298 14.29 -5.24 -6.30
C PRO A 298 14.19 -4.59 -4.92
N MET A 299 15.24 -3.88 -4.49
CA MET A 299 15.27 -3.19 -3.20
C MET A 299 14.13 -2.17 -3.08
N LEU A 300 13.96 -1.31 -4.08
CA LEU A 300 12.87 -0.31 -4.09
C LEU A 300 11.48 -0.95 -4.10
N THR A 301 11.32 -2.04 -4.83
CA THR A 301 10.07 -2.80 -4.90
C THR A 301 9.70 -3.36 -3.53
N LYS A 302 10.65 -4.05 -2.89
CA LYS A 302 10.50 -4.62 -1.55
C LYS A 302 10.16 -3.53 -0.52
N MET A 303 10.90 -2.43 -0.53
CA MET A 303 10.67 -1.28 0.35
C MET A 303 9.30 -0.66 0.13
N GLY A 304 8.92 -0.44 -1.14
CA GLY A 304 7.62 0.12 -1.51
C GLY A 304 6.46 -0.75 -1.06
N VAL A 305 6.52 -2.06 -1.30
CA VAL A 305 5.48 -3.02 -0.88
C VAL A 305 5.37 -3.11 0.65
N ALA A 306 6.50 -3.16 1.36
CA ALA A 306 6.53 -3.18 2.83
C ALA A 306 5.91 -1.90 3.44
N ALA A 307 6.27 -0.73 2.91
CA ALA A 307 5.70 0.54 3.33
C ALA A 307 4.20 0.63 2.98
N ALA A 308 3.80 0.15 1.80
CA ALA A 308 2.39 0.09 1.39
C ALA A 308 1.56 -0.80 2.33
N GLY A 309 2.10 -1.95 2.75
CA GLY A 309 1.47 -2.82 3.75
C GLY A 309 1.22 -2.11 5.08
N THR A 310 2.18 -1.31 5.54
CA THR A 310 2.04 -0.49 6.75
C THR A 310 0.94 0.57 6.60
N VAL A 311 0.82 1.20 5.42
CA VAL A 311 -0.27 2.13 5.11
C VAL A 311 -1.63 1.44 5.11
N VAL A 312 -1.72 0.23 4.53
CA VAL A 312 -2.95 -0.57 4.56
C VAL A 312 -3.37 -0.88 6.01
N ILE A 313 -2.42 -1.28 6.86
CA ILE A 313 -2.67 -1.49 8.30
C ILE A 313 -3.19 -0.21 8.94
N ALA A 314 -2.58 0.94 8.67
CA ALA A 314 -3.03 2.24 9.19
C ALA A 314 -4.47 2.58 8.77
N VAL A 315 -4.83 2.35 7.50
CA VAL A 315 -6.21 2.54 6.99
C VAL A 315 -7.18 1.61 7.71
N LEU A 316 -6.86 0.32 7.83
CA LEU A 316 -7.72 -0.66 8.51
C LEU A 316 -7.94 -0.31 9.99
N ILE A 317 -6.90 0.13 10.69
CA ILE A 317 -6.99 0.64 12.06
C ILE A 317 -7.89 1.87 12.13
N ALA A 318 -7.73 2.81 11.18
CA ALA A 318 -8.55 4.01 11.13
C ALA A 318 -10.04 3.68 10.99
N LEU A 319 -10.38 2.71 10.13
CA LEU A 319 -11.76 2.31 9.88
C LEU A 319 -12.37 1.43 10.98
N THR A 320 -11.57 0.74 11.80
CA THR A 320 -12.06 -0.26 12.76
C THR A 320 -11.69 0.03 14.21
N MET A 321 -10.42 0.24 14.53
CA MET A 321 -9.96 0.42 15.91
C MET A 321 -10.40 1.78 16.47
N ILE A 322 -10.39 2.84 15.65
CA ILE A 322 -10.82 4.17 16.07
C ILE A 322 -12.30 4.19 16.50
N PRO A 323 -13.27 3.75 15.69
CA PRO A 323 -14.67 3.72 16.13
C PRO A 323 -14.87 2.84 17.37
N ALA A 324 -14.12 1.74 17.52
CA ALA A 324 -14.13 0.94 18.75
C ALA A 324 -13.65 1.72 19.98
N LEU A 325 -12.51 2.42 19.89
CA LEU A 325 -11.96 3.26 20.97
C LEU A 325 -12.83 4.47 21.30
N LEU A 326 -13.49 5.06 20.30
CA LEU A 326 -14.51 6.10 20.53
C LEU A 326 -15.69 5.56 21.35
N GLY A 327 -16.03 4.28 21.19
CA GLY A 327 -16.97 3.56 22.02
C GLY A 327 -16.59 3.54 23.50
N TYR A 328 -15.31 3.36 23.84
CA TYR A 328 -14.80 3.42 25.22
C TYR A 328 -14.70 4.83 25.77
N ALA A 329 -14.34 5.80 24.92
CA ALA A 329 -14.14 7.18 25.34
C ALA A 329 -15.43 7.84 25.85
N GLY A 330 -16.61 7.30 25.52
CA GLY A 330 -17.89 7.66 26.12
C GLY A 330 -18.16 9.18 26.08
N ARG A 331 -18.56 9.77 27.21
CA ARG A 331 -18.83 11.23 27.34
C ARG A 331 -17.57 12.11 27.33
N ARG A 332 -16.36 11.54 27.29
CA ARG A 332 -15.10 12.30 27.37
C ARG A 332 -14.74 12.97 26.04
N VAL A 333 -15.14 12.39 24.91
CA VAL A 333 -15.07 13.05 23.59
C VAL A 333 -16.28 13.97 23.45
N ARG A 334 -16.04 15.29 23.54
CA ARG A 334 -17.09 16.31 23.52
C ARG A 334 -17.38 16.79 22.09
N PRO A 335 -18.64 17.20 21.81
CA PRO A 335 -18.99 17.84 20.55
C PRO A 335 -18.08 19.04 20.24
N ALA A 336 -17.83 19.27 18.95
CA ALA A 336 -17.11 20.46 18.50
C ALA A 336 -17.81 21.75 19.04
N GLY A 337 -17.06 22.71 19.58
CA GLY A 337 -17.61 23.99 20.05
C GLY A 337 -18.26 24.02 21.46
N ALA A 338 -18.35 22.89 22.18
CA ALA A 338 -19.04 22.80 23.47
C ALA A 338 -18.54 23.78 24.57
N LYS A 339 -17.24 24.14 24.59
CA LYS A 339 -16.69 25.14 25.54
C LYS A 339 -17.20 26.57 25.27
N ARG A 340 -17.52 26.91 24.02
CA ARG A 340 -17.95 28.26 23.61
C ARG A 340 -19.41 28.53 24.00
N ARG A 341 -20.28 27.52 23.87
CA ARG A 341 -21.70 27.57 24.22
C ARG A 341 -21.94 27.70 25.74
N LYS A 342 -21.13 27.03 26.57
CA LYS A 342 -21.16 27.18 28.05
C LYS A 342 -20.74 28.58 28.52
N ARG A 343 -19.78 29.23 27.82
CA ARG A 343 -19.28 30.57 28.15
C ARG A 343 -20.23 31.68 27.68
N GLY A 344 -20.95 31.47 26.56
CA GLY A 344 -22.03 32.36 26.11
C GLY A 344 -23.24 32.31 27.05
N ARG A 345 -23.68 31.12 27.45
CA ARG A 345 -24.79 30.95 28.40
C ARG A 345 -24.49 31.55 29.76
N LYS A 346 -23.27 31.40 30.30
CA LYS A 346 -22.86 32.01 31.59
C LYS A 346 -22.82 33.55 31.56
N LYS A 347 -22.65 34.16 30.38
CA LYS A 347 -22.68 35.63 30.22
C LYS A 347 -24.10 36.17 30.08
N GLN A 348 -25.04 35.32 29.67
CA GLN A 348 -26.46 35.67 29.50
C GLN A 348 -27.28 35.43 30.78
N THR A 349 -26.83 34.55 31.69
CA THR A 349 -27.48 34.33 33.00
C THR A 349 -27.11 35.38 34.07
N GLN A 350 -26.30 36.40 33.73
CA GLN A 350 -25.90 37.47 34.66
C GLN A 350 -26.54 38.82 34.32
N GLN A 351 -27.49 38.83 33.40
CA GLN A 351 -28.16 40.03 32.92
C GLN A 351 -29.67 39.78 32.77
N ASP A 352 -30.31 39.20 33.79
CA ASP A 352 -31.77 39.00 33.83
C ASP A 352 -32.33 39.05 35.27
N ASP A 353 -31.85 40.00 36.06
CA ASP A 353 -32.46 40.37 37.36
C ASP A 353 -33.11 41.76 37.26
N ARG A 354 -34.28 41.86 36.60
CA ARG A 354 -35.27 42.93 36.84
C ARG A 354 -36.70 42.38 36.72
N PRO A 355 -37.61 42.72 37.64
CA PRO A 355 -38.94 42.12 37.70
C PRO A 355 -39.91 42.71 36.67
N ALA A 356 -40.91 41.87 36.36
CA ALA A 356 -41.92 42.01 35.32
C ALA A 356 -42.84 43.25 35.43
N HIS A 357 -43.29 43.74 34.27
CA HIS A 357 -44.59 44.39 34.13
C HIS A 357 -45.35 43.82 32.93
N ALA A 358 -46.63 43.54 33.15
CA ALA A 358 -47.60 42.98 32.22
C ALA A 358 -48.09 44.02 31.22
N ALA A 359 -48.27 43.63 29.95
CA ALA A 359 -49.34 44.14 29.09
C ALA A 359 -49.52 43.22 27.86
N THR A 360 -50.79 43.01 27.54
CA THR A 360 -51.42 42.31 26.42
C THR A 360 -51.09 42.88 25.03
N GLY A 361 -51.14 42.05 23.98
CA GLY A 361 -51.41 42.51 22.61
C GLY A 361 -50.58 41.84 21.52
N ASP A 362 -51.25 41.60 20.40
CA ASP A 362 -50.91 40.85 19.18
C ASP A 362 -49.54 41.09 18.49
N GLU A 363 -49.20 40.10 17.65
CA GLU A 363 -48.12 39.97 16.65
C GLU A 363 -46.68 39.62 17.13
N PRO A 364 -46.08 38.53 16.61
CA PRO A 364 -44.65 38.26 16.82
C PRO A 364 -43.79 39.22 15.99
N PRO A 365 -42.84 39.96 16.59
CA PRO A 365 -41.95 40.84 15.84
C PRO A 365 -40.93 40.04 15.02
N ALA A 366 -40.61 40.59 13.84
CA ALA A 366 -39.62 40.07 12.91
C ALA A 366 -38.25 39.86 13.57
N LYS A 367 -37.60 38.73 13.24
CA LYS A 367 -36.22 38.40 13.62
C LYS A 367 -35.24 39.43 13.06
N GLY A 368 -34.89 40.43 13.86
CA GLY A 368 -33.77 41.35 13.64
C GLY A 368 -32.64 41.06 14.63
N ASP A 369 -31.45 40.84 14.08
CA ASP A 369 -30.13 41.08 14.66
C ASP A 369 -29.70 40.28 15.91
N GLU A 370 -29.42 39.00 15.71
CA GLU A 370 -28.31 38.36 16.44
C GLU A 370 -26.97 38.91 15.91
N PRO A 371 -26.04 39.37 16.78
CA PRO A 371 -24.75 39.87 16.33
C PRO A 371 -23.95 38.75 15.63
N PRO A 372 -23.30 39.03 14.47
CA PRO A 372 -22.62 38.00 13.69
C PRO A 372 -21.52 37.35 14.53
N ALA A 373 -21.58 36.02 14.66
CA ALA A 373 -20.57 35.25 15.36
C ALA A 373 -19.18 35.52 14.76
N LYS A 374 -18.23 35.98 15.60
CA LYS A 374 -16.83 36.29 15.18
C LYS A 374 -16.31 35.24 14.20
N GLU A 375 -16.03 35.69 12.98
CA GLU A 375 -15.64 34.88 11.83
C GLU A 375 -14.33 34.13 12.09
N GLY A 376 -14.26 32.86 11.65
CA GLY A 376 -13.07 32.03 11.78
C GLY A 376 -11.90 32.54 10.92
N ALA A 377 -10.67 32.23 11.32
CA ALA A 377 -9.47 32.63 10.57
C ALA A 377 -9.48 32.08 9.13
N GLY A 378 -9.88 30.82 8.94
CA GLY A 378 -9.98 30.18 7.62
C GLY A 378 -10.95 30.89 6.67
N THR A 379 -12.10 31.36 7.16
CA THR A 379 -13.05 32.13 6.34
C THR A 379 -12.50 33.50 5.92
N ARG A 380 -11.69 34.15 6.77
CA ARG A 380 -11.05 35.42 6.41
C ARG A 380 -9.98 35.23 5.35
N TRP A 381 -9.17 34.19 5.49
CA TRP A 381 -8.16 33.81 4.51
C TRP A 381 -8.80 33.48 3.14
N ALA A 382 -9.82 32.62 3.12
CA ALA A 382 -10.53 32.28 1.89
C ALA A 382 -11.07 33.53 1.18
N ARG A 383 -11.71 34.46 1.91
CA ARG A 383 -12.18 35.73 1.32
C ARG A 383 -11.08 36.63 0.82
N PHE A 384 -9.92 36.65 1.49
CA PHE A 384 -8.75 37.39 1.02
C PHE A 384 -8.26 36.83 -0.33
N VAL A 385 -8.10 35.51 -0.44
CA VAL A 385 -7.70 34.85 -1.69
C VAL A 385 -8.73 35.10 -2.80
N LEU A 386 -10.02 34.97 -2.49
CA LEU A 386 -11.10 35.23 -3.46
C LEU A 386 -11.21 36.70 -3.91
N ARG A 387 -10.69 37.64 -3.12
CA ARG A 387 -10.65 39.06 -3.49
C ARG A 387 -9.49 39.37 -4.44
N HIS A 388 -8.37 38.65 -4.33
CA HIS A 388 -7.19 38.86 -5.18
C HIS A 388 -6.63 37.55 -5.76
N PRO A 389 -7.44 36.75 -6.50
CA PRO A 389 -7.05 35.40 -6.91
C PRO A 389 -5.80 35.40 -7.82
N VAL A 390 -5.69 36.35 -8.76
CA VAL A 390 -4.55 36.42 -9.68
C VAL A 390 -3.25 36.78 -8.94
N ALA A 391 -3.29 37.77 -8.05
CA ALA A 391 -2.10 38.20 -7.31
C ALA A 391 -1.59 37.10 -6.37
N VAL A 392 -2.50 36.41 -5.67
CA VAL A 392 -2.15 35.28 -4.81
C VAL A 392 -1.58 34.12 -5.63
N LEU A 393 -2.20 33.78 -6.77
CA LEU A 393 -1.70 32.74 -7.66
C LEU A 393 -0.30 33.05 -8.18
N LEU A 394 -0.09 34.26 -8.71
CA LEU A 394 1.22 34.67 -9.23
C LEU A 394 2.29 34.65 -8.14
N LEU A 395 2.02 35.21 -6.96
CA LEU A 395 2.98 35.23 -5.86
C LEU A 395 3.31 33.81 -5.36
N ALA A 396 2.30 32.94 -5.26
CA ALA A 396 2.49 31.55 -4.86
C ALA A 396 3.31 30.76 -5.89
N VAL A 397 2.99 30.87 -7.18
CA VAL A 397 3.69 30.18 -8.26
C VAL A 397 5.12 30.69 -8.41
N LEU A 398 5.33 32.02 -8.37
CA LEU A 398 6.68 32.60 -8.42
C LEU A 398 7.51 32.27 -7.18
N GLY A 399 6.88 32.24 -6.00
CA GLY A 399 7.55 31.86 -4.75
C GLY A 399 8.01 30.39 -4.76
N LEU A 400 7.14 29.47 -5.16
CA LEU A 400 7.52 28.06 -5.32
C LEU A 400 8.50 27.87 -6.47
N GLY A 401 8.33 28.58 -7.58
CA GLY A 401 9.26 28.56 -8.71
C GLY A 401 10.66 29.02 -8.32
N ALA A 402 10.77 30.08 -7.51
CA ALA A 402 12.04 30.54 -6.95
C ALA A 402 12.67 29.51 -6.00
N ALA A 403 11.86 28.88 -5.15
CA ALA A 403 12.32 27.80 -4.27
C ALA A 403 12.73 26.53 -5.05
N ALA A 404 12.20 26.33 -6.26
CA ALA A 404 12.56 25.22 -7.15
C ALA A 404 13.82 25.48 -7.97
N VAL A 405 14.33 26.72 -8.06
CA VAL A 405 15.54 27.05 -8.84
C VAL A 405 16.74 26.18 -8.45
N PRO A 406 17.06 25.95 -7.16
CA PRO A 406 18.20 25.09 -6.82
C PRO A 406 18.07 23.65 -7.33
N ALA A 407 16.85 23.16 -7.59
CA ALA A 407 16.64 21.82 -8.15
C ALA A 407 17.24 21.65 -9.56
N SER A 408 17.57 22.73 -10.28
CA SER A 408 18.30 22.62 -11.55
C SER A 408 19.79 22.27 -11.38
N SER A 409 20.32 22.42 -10.17
CA SER A 409 21.70 22.07 -9.79
C SER A 409 21.73 20.74 -9.02
N LEU A 410 20.71 19.90 -9.20
CA LEU A 410 20.58 18.63 -8.50
C LEU A 410 21.64 17.65 -9.03
N GLU A 411 22.67 17.40 -8.22
CA GLU A 411 23.61 16.29 -8.42
C GLU A 411 23.11 15.07 -7.64
N LEU A 412 22.96 13.94 -8.33
CA LEU A 412 22.47 12.70 -7.76
C LEU A 412 23.62 11.71 -7.61
N GLY A 413 23.75 11.10 -6.44
CA GLY A 413 24.76 10.09 -6.19
C GLY A 413 24.50 9.32 -4.90
N LEU A 414 25.17 8.19 -4.72
CA LEU A 414 25.16 7.48 -3.44
C LEU A 414 26.28 8.06 -2.53
N PRO A 415 25.97 8.44 -1.27
CA PRO A 415 26.96 8.99 -0.35
C PRO A 415 28.08 7.97 -0.07
N ASP A 416 29.32 8.44 -0.03
CA ASP A 416 30.47 7.68 0.46
C ASP A 416 30.79 8.06 1.92
N ASP A 417 31.83 7.46 2.50
CA ASP A 417 32.32 7.82 3.84
C ASP A 417 32.69 9.32 3.96
N GLY A 418 32.85 10.01 2.82
CA GLY A 418 33.04 11.44 2.75
C GLY A 418 31.80 12.27 3.11
N ALA A 419 30.61 11.68 3.22
CA ALA A 419 29.41 12.37 3.69
C ALA A 419 29.17 12.23 5.21
N GLN A 420 30.04 11.49 5.92
CA GLN A 420 29.92 11.26 7.35
C GLN A 420 30.37 12.47 8.19
N PRO A 421 29.88 12.63 9.45
CA PRO A 421 30.34 13.69 10.34
C PRO A 421 31.86 13.65 10.56
N THR A 422 32.49 14.82 10.64
CA THR A 422 33.97 14.97 10.77
C THR A 422 34.54 14.39 12.07
N SER A 423 33.67 14.15 13.05
CA SER A 423 34.02 13.50 14.31
C SER A 423 34.20 11.99 14.20
N THR A 424 33.63 11.35 13.16
CA THR A 424 33.66 9.89 12.97
C THR A 424 35.01 9.39 12.50
N THR A 425 35.35 8.14 12.86
CA THR A 425 36.61 7.50 12.44
C THR A 425 36.63 7.22 10.93
N GLN A 426 35.47 6.88 10.36
CA GLN A 426 35.29 6.61 8.93
C GLN A 426 35.59 7.85 8.08
N ARG A 427 35.04 9.02 8.46
CA ARG A 427 35.32 10.28 7.76
C ARG A 427 36.80 10.64 7.84
N LYS A 428 37.42 10.52 9.01
CA LYS A 428 38.86 10.82 9.15
C LYS A 428 39.72 9.85 8.34
N ALA A 429 39.41 8.56 8.35
CA ALA A 429 40.09 7.57 7.51
C ALA A 429 39.98 7.92 6.02
N TYR A 430 38.79 8.32 5.56
CA TYR A 430 38.56 8.80 4.19
C TYR A 430 39.42 10.02 3.84
N ASP A 431 39.49 11.00 4.74
CA ASP A 431 40.28 12.22 4.56
C ASP A 431 41.79 11.91 4.52
N LEU A 432 42.27 11.06 5.43
CA LEU A 432 43.66 10.60 5.45
C LEU A 432 44.07 9.84 4.18
N LEU A 433 43.19 8.98 3.66
CA LEU A 433 43.42 8.29 2.39
C LEU A 433 43.43 9.26 1.20
N SER A 434 42.52 10.24 1.22
CA SER A 434 42.47 11.29 0.18
C SER A 434 43.74 12.15 0.18
N GLU A 435 44.23 12.54 1.36
CA GLU A 435 45.46 13.32 1.53
C GLU A 435 46.70 12.54 1.07
N GLY A 436 46.83 11.27 1.48
CA GLY A 436 48.04 10.47 1.24
C GLY A 436 48.13 9.83 -0.16
N PHE A 437 46.99 9.46 -0.75
CA PHE A 437 46.93 8.68 -2.00
C PHE A 437 46.17 9.37 -3.14
N GLY A 438 45.50 10.49 -2.86
CA GLY A 438 44.63 11.21 -3.80
C GLY A 438 43.15 10.89 -3.59
N PRO A 439 42.23 11.79 -3.97
CA PRO A 439 40.81 11.68 -3.62
C PRO A 439 40.09 10.49 -4.27
N GLY A 440 40.49 10.05 -5.48
CA GLY A 440 39.90 8.89 -6.13
C GLY A 440 40.33 7.54 -5.55
N PHE A 441 41.31 7.52 -4.64
CA PHE A 441 41.73 6.30 -3.96
C PHE A 441 40.62 5.68 -3.09
N ASN A 442 39.64 6.49 -2.66
CA ASN A 442 38.52 6.01 -1.86
C ASN A 442 37.49 5.19 -2.66
N GLY A 443 37.55 5.21 -3.99
CA GLY A 443 36.62 4.44 -4.84
C GLY A 443 37.24 4.03 -6.17
N PRO A 444 38.24 3.14 -6.16
CA PRO A 444 38.86 2.64 -7.38
C PRO A 444 37.84 1.87 -8.22
N LEU A 445 37.98 2.00 -9.54
CA LEU A 445 37.22 1.25 -10.52
C LEU A 445 37.95 -0.07 -10.80
N MET A 446 37.19 -1.16 -10.91
CA MET A 446 37.72 -2.47 -11.28
C MET A 446 37.29 -2.77 -12.71
N VAL A 447 38.25 -2.84 -13.62
CA VAL A 447 38.01 -3.20 -15.01
C VAL A 447 38.30 -4.68 -15.19
N VAL A 448 37.28 -5.43 -15.59
CA VAL A 448 37.35 -6.86 -15.89
C VAL A 448 37.43 -7.01 -17.40
N VAL A 449 38.50 -7.63 -17.87
CA VAL A 449 38.73 -7.86 -19.30
C VAL A 449 38.59 -9.35 -19.56
N ASP A 450 37.50 -9.74 -20.20
CA ASP A 450 37.30 -11.11 -20.70
C ASP A 450 37.81 -11.23 -22.13
N ALA A 451 38.98 -11.84 -22.26
CA ALA A 451 39.65 -12.05 -23.54
C ALA A 451 39.58 -13.52 -23.98
N GLY A 452 38.67 -14.34 -23.43
CA GLY A 452 38.54 -15.76 -23.80
C GLY A 452 38.14 -16.02 -25.26
N SER A 453 37.62 -15.02 -25.96
CA SER A 453 37.33 -15.08 -27.40
C SER A 453 38.38 -14.39 -28.29
N SER A 454 39.46 -13.86 -27.68
CA SER A 454 40.57 -13.23 -28.40
C SER A 454 41.62 -14.25 -28.81
N ASP A 455 42.21 -14.06 -29.99
CA ASP A 455 43.31 -14.90 -30.49
C ASP A 455 44.60 -14.73 -29.66
N ASP A 456 44.82 -13.55 -29.07
CA ASP A 456 45.91 -13.27 -28.10
C ASP A 456 45.37 -12.52 -26.87
N PRO A 457 44.94 -13.25 -25.83
CA PRO A 457 44.39 -12.66 -24.62
C PRO A 457 45.34 -11.70 -23.89
N LYS A 458 46.66 -11.93 -23.96
CA LYS A 458 47.64 -11.08 -23.26
C LYS A 458 47.88 -9.78 -24.00
N GLN A 459 47.91 -9.82 -25.34
CA GLN A 459 48.01 -8.62 -26.14
C GLN A 459 46.75 -7.76 -25.99
N ALA A 460 45.56 -8.37 -26.06
CA ALA A 460 44.30 -7.67 -25.88
C ALA A 460 44.22 -6.95 -24.52
N VAL A 461 44.55 -7.64 -23.42
CA VAL A 461 44.59 -7.02 -22.08
C VAL A 461 45.59 -5.87 -22.00
N LYS A 462 46.74 -5.98 -22.67
CA LYS A 462 47.76 -4.92 -22.69
C LYS A 462 47.29 -3.68 -23.46
N GLU A 463 46.58 -3.89 -24.55
CA GLU A 463 45.97 -2.81 -25.34
C GLU A 463 44.88 -2.10 -24.55
N VAL A 464 43.96 -2.86 -23.92
CA VAL A 464 42.94 -2.31 -23.01
C VAL A 464 43.59 -1.49 -21.89
N THR A 465 44.63 -2.03 -21.23
CA THR A 465 45.35 -1.32 -20.16
C THR A 465 45.95 0.00 -20.66
N SER A 466 46.49 0.03 -21.89
CA SER A 466 47.09 1.23 -22.47
C SER A 466 46.03 2.28 -22.83
N THR A 467 44.89 1.85 -23.38
CA THR A 467 43.78 2.74 -23.72
C THR A 467 43.18 3.36 -22.46
N VAL A 468 42.87 2.55 -21.45
CA VAL A 468 42.32 3.02 -20.17
C VAL A 468 43.29 4.00 -19.48
N LYS A 469 44.60 3.73 -19.53
CA LYS A 469 45.62 4.63 -18.97
C LYS A 469 45.72 5.97 -19.72
N GLY A 470 45.27 6.03 -20.96
CA GLY A 470 45.26 7.24 -21.78
C GLY A 470 44.00 8.10 -21.62
N LEU A 471 43.01 7.64 -20.85
CA LEU A 471 41.79 8.41 -20.58
C LEU A 471 42.07 9.54 -19.60
N ASP A 472 41.33 10.63 -19.75
CA ASP A 472 41.33 11.74 -18.81
C ASP A 472 40.82 11.29 -17.43
N ASN A 473 41.25 11.96 -16.35
CA ASN A 473 40.85 11.66 -14.97
C ASN A 473 41.33 10.31 -14.41
N VAL A 474 42.39 9.71 -14.98
CA VAL A 474 43.02 8.47 -14.48
C VAL A 474 44.35 8.77 -13.78
N ALA A 475 44.36 8.62 -12.46
CA ALA A 475 45.55 8.85 -11.64
C ALA A 475 46.57 7.72 -11.77
N THR A 476 46.11 6.47 -11.70
CA THR A 476 46.97 5.27 -11.74
C THR A 476 46.18 4.05 -12.20
N VAL A 477 46.84 3.20 -13.00
CA VAL A 477 46.33 1.89 -13.43
C VAL A 477 47.29 0.81 -12.91
N THR A 478 46.76 -0.18 -12.20
CA THR A 478 47.57 -1.29 -11.69
C THR A 478 47.89 -2.31 -12.79
N PRO A 479 48.98 -3.08 -12.66
CA PRO A 479 49.25 -4.18 -13.58
C PRO A 479 48.12 -5.20 -13.59
N ALA A 480 47.76 -5.67 -14.79
CA ALA A 480 46.70 -6.65 -14.98
C ALA A 480 47.00 -7.96 -14.23
N THR A 481 46.03 -8.45 -13.46
CA THR A 481 46.10 -9.73 -12.73
C THR A 481 45.25 -10.75 -13.47
N PHE A 482 45.89 -11.79 -14.02
CA PHE A 482 45.21 -12.83 -14.78
C PHE A 482 44.62 -13.91 -13.87
N ASN A 483 43.50 -14.49 -14.31
CA ASN A 483 42.97 -15.71 -13.70
C ASN A 483 43.89 -16.92 -13.99
N LYS A 484 43.56 -18.07 -13.39
CA LYS A 484 44.36 -19.31 -13.54
C LYS A 484 44.47 -19.77 -14.99
N THR A 485 43.44 -19.55 -15.81
CA THR A 485 43.38 -19.93 -17.22
C THR A 485 44.09 -18.93 -18.14
N GLY A 486 44.34 -17.69 -17.69
CA GLY A 486 45.05 -16.65 -18.44
C GLY A 486 44.21 -15.95 -19.50
N ASP A 487 42.90 -16.16 -19.52
CA ASP A 487 41.95 -15.63 -20.50
C ASP A 487 41.11 -14.46 -20.00
N THR A 488 41.06 -14.25 -18.67
CA THR A 488 40.41 -13.08 -18.05
C THR A 488 41.41 -12.36 -17.17
N ALA A 489 41.38 -11.02 -17.18
CA ALA A 489 42.25 -10.20 -16.33
C ALA A 489 41.47 -9.12 -15.58
N MET A 490 41.93 -8.82 -14.37
CA MET A 490 41.48 -7.69 -13.56
C MET A 490 42.50 -6.56 -13.61
N ILE A 491 42.02 -5.33 -13.79
CA ILE A 491 42.81 -4.11 -13.77
C ILE A 491 42.13 -3.15 -12.78
N SER A 492 42.88 -2.62 -11.81
CA SER A 492 42.36 -1.57 -10.92
C SER A 492 42.76 -0.20 -11.47
N VAL A 493 41.78 0.69 -11.56
CA VAL A 493 41.92 2.05 -12.06
C VAL A 493 41.56 3.01 -10.93
N VAL A 494 42.50 3.86 -10.55
CA VAL A 494 42.28 4.89 -9.53
C VAL A 494 42.00 6.21 -10.25
N PRO A 495 40.80 6.82 -10.09
CA PRO A 495 40.48 8.12 -10.66
C PRO A 495 41.27 9.27 -10.00
N ASP A 496 41.39 10.42 -10.67
CA ASP A 496 41.91 11.65 -10.05
C ASP A 496 40.86 12.37 -9.19
N SER A 497 39.57 12.12 -9.40
CA SER A 497 38.43 12.74 -8.71
C SER A 497 37.77 11.81 -7.68
N LYS A 498 36.89 12.35 -6.83
CA LYS A 498 36.20 11.60 -5.76
C LYS A 498 35.20 10.58 -6.32
N PRO A 499 34.88 9.49 -5.62
CA PRO A 499 33.95 8.46 -6.11
C PRO A 499 32.55 8.99 -6.47
N SER A 500 32.06 9.97 -5.71
CA SER A 500 30.74 10.57 -5.86
C SER A 500 30.68 11.77 -6.81
N SER A 501 31.77 12.07 -7.54
CA SER A 501 31.87 13.21 -8.46
C SER A 501 31.43 12.86 -9.89
N VAL A 502 30.92 13.85 -10.61
CA VAL A 502 30.49 13.72 -12.01
C VAL A 502 31.67 13.31 -12.90
N GLU A 503 32.88 13.81 -12.61
CA GLU A 503 34.08 13.46 -13.38
C GLU A 503 34.44 11.97 -13.29
N THR A 504 34.16 11.31 -12.16
CA THR A 504 34.36 9.86 -12.01
C THR A 504 33.27 9.08 -12.74
N GLU A 505 32.03 9.55 -12.74
CA GLU A 505 30.93 8.98 -13.53
C GLU A 505 31.24 9.06 -15.03
N ASP A 506 31.70 10.22 -15.52
CA ASP A 506 32.15 10.41 -16.90
C ASP A 506 33.30 9.46 -17.26
N LEU A 507 34.23 9.21 -16.33
CA LEU A 507 35.30 8.23 -16.53
C LEU A 507 34.76 6.79 -16.65
N VAL A 508 33.78 6.39 -15.83
CA VAL A 508 33.13 5.08 -15.96
C VAL A 508 32.50 4.94 -17.35
N HIS A 509 31.78 5.97 -17.83
CA HIS A 509 31.22 5.98 -19.16
C HIS A 509 32.29 5.93 -20.25
N ALA A 510 33.38 6.70 -20.12
CA ALA A 510 34.48 6.71 -21.07
C ALA A 510 35.19 5.35 -21.18
N ILE A 511 35.41 4.64 -20.06
CA ILE A 511 35.98 3.29 -20.08
C ILE A 511 35.05 2.31 -20.81
N ARG A 512 33.73 2.42 -20.60
CA ARG A 512 32.73 1.56 -21.26
C ARG A 512 32.61 1.82 -22.75
N ASP A 513 32.58 3.09 -23.13
CA ASP A 513 32.55 3.51 -24.53
C ASP A 513 33.80 3.00 -25.27
N ALA A 514 34.99 3.17 -24.66
CA ALA A 514 36.23 2.61 -25.18
C ALA A 514 36.23 1.07 -25.22
N GLY A 515 35.57 0.42 -24.25
CA GLY A 515 35.38 -1.02 -24.20
C GLY A 515 34.59 -1.58 -25.39
N GLY A 516 33.60 -0.82 -25.88
CA GLY A 516 32.84 -1.14 -27.08
C GLY A 516 33.71 -1.20 -28.34
N ASP A 517 34.56 -0.19 -28.53
CA ASP A 517 35.52 -0.12 -29.64
C ASP A 517 36.59 -1.22 -29.52
N LEU A 518 37.14 -1.42 -28.32
CA LEU A 518 38.15 -2.45 -28.03
C LEU A 518 37.63 -3.86 -28.28
N LYS A 519 36.35 -4.12 -28.00
CA LYS A 519 35.72 -5.41 -28.32
C LYS A 519 35.66 -5.67 -29.82
N ALA A 520 35.40 -4.63 -30.61
CA ALA A 520 35.37 -4.74 -32.07
C ALA A 520 36.77 -5.07 -32.64
N ASP A 521 37.82 -4.49 -32.06
CA ASP A 521 39.20 -4.63 -32.55
C ASP A 521 39.92 -5.88 -32.03
N THR A 522 39.70 -6.26 -30.77
CA THR A 522 40.49 -7.30 -30.08
C THR A 522 39.68 -8.56 -29.75
N GLY A 523 38.36 -8.50 -29.84
CA GLY A 523 37.44 -9.54 -29.35
C GLY A 523 37.31 -9.58 -27.81
N ALA A 524 38.06 -8.77 -27.06
CA ALA A 524 37.99 -8.75 -25.61
C ALA A 524 36.79 -7.94 -25.11
N ASN A 525 35.99 -8.52 -24.23
CA ASN A 525 34.86 -7.85 -23.58
C ASN A 525 35.36 -7.13 -22.33
N VAL A 526 35.27 -5.80 -22.33
CA VAL A 526 35.68 -4.95 -21.19
C VAL A 526 34.43 -4.60 -20.40
N LEU A 527 34.46 -4.85 -19.08
CA LEU A 527 33.38 -4.52 -18.16
C LEU A 527 33.93 -3.74 -16.98
N VAL A 528 33.19 -2.76 -16.47
CA VAL A 528 33.59 -1.94 -15.33
C VAL A 528 32.72 -2.27 -14.11
N THR A 529 33.37 -2.56 -12.99
CA THR A 529 32.75 -2.86 -11.69
C THR A 529 33.50 -2.18 -10.53
N GLY A 530 33.16 -2.56 -9.31
CA GLY A 530 33.52 -1.89 -8.07
C GLY A 530 32.40 -1.01 -7.56
N THR A 531 32.47 -0.62 -6.28
CA THR A 531 31.41 0.12 -5.59
C THR A 531 31.02 1.40 -6.33
N THR A 532 31.99 2.15 -6.85
CA THR A 532 31.74 3.39 -7.61
C THR A 532 30.97 3.11 -8.91
N ALA A 533 31.40 2.14 -9.71
CA ALA A 533 30.72 1.78 -10.95
C ALA A 533 29.31 1.21 -10.70
N MET A 534 29.15 0.43 -9.63
CA MET A 534 27.83 -0.02 -9.18
C MET A 534 26.95 1.17 -8.81
N ASN A 535 27.46 2.13 -8.03
CA ASN A 535 26.72 3.33 -7.64
C ASN A 535 26.32 4.21 -8.83
N THR A 536 27.19 4.32 -9.84
CA THR A 536 26.88 4.98 -11.11
C THR A 536 25.75 4.26 -11.85
N ASP A 537 25.83 2.93 -11.99
CA ASP A 537 24.79 2.13 -12.65
C ASP A 537 23.43 2.23 -11.94
N VAL A 538 23.45 2.24 -10.61
CA VAL A 538 22.25 2.44 -9.78
C VAL A 538 21.65 3.81 -10.06
N SER A 539 22.48 4.84 -10.02
CA SER A 539 22.03 6.23 -10.19
C SER A 539 21.45 6.44 -11.58
N GLN A 540 22.09 5.88 -12.61
CA GLN A 540 21.58 5.91 -13.97
C GLN A 540 20.24 5.17 -14.11
N LYS A 541 20.13 3.95 -13.57
CA LYS A 541 18.86 3.21 -13.60
C LYS A 541 17.73 3.92 -12.86
N LEU A 542 18.02 4.53 -11.71
CA LEU A 542 17.04 5.33 -10.97
C LEU A 542 16.60 6.54 -11.78
N ASN A 543 17.55 7.23 -12.43
CA ASN A 543 17.27 8.39 -13.28
C ASN A 543 16.42 8.02 -14.50
N ASP A 544 16.76 6.93 -15.19
CA ASP A 544 15.97 6.43 -16.33
C ASP A 544 14.55 6.01 -15.92
N ALA A 545 14.40 5.53 -14.68
CA ALA A 545 13.11 5.11 -14.13
C ALA A 545 12.25 6.25 -13.57
N LEU A 546 12.81 7.43 -13.30
CA LEU A 546 12.07 8.57 -12.75
C LEU A 546 10.88 8.97 -13.64
N LEU A 547 11.09 9.05 -14.95
CA LEU A 547 10.05 9.51 -15.88
C LEU A 547 8.92 8.48 -16.06
N PRO A 548 9.19 7.18 -16.26
CA PRO A 548 8.16 6.13 -16.20
C PRO A 548 7.40 6.12 -14.87
N TYR A 549 8.12 6.20 -13.74
CA TYR A 549 7.52 6.18 -12.41
C TYR A 549 6.60 7.39 -12.18
N LEU A 550 7.07 8.60 -12.50
CA LEU A 550 6.28 9.83 -12.41
C LEU A 550 5.03 9.74 -13.29
N SER A 551 5.18 9.25 -14.52
CA SER A 551 4.07 9.07 -15.46
C SER A 551 3.01 8.11 -14.94
N LEU A 552 3.45 7.00 -14.33
CA LEU A 552 2.57 6.02 -13.71
C LEU A 552 1.82 6.60 -12.51
N VAL A 553 2.55 7.15 -11.53
CA VAL A 553 1.97 7.64 -10.27
C VAL A 553 1.03 8.81 -10.53
N VAL A 554 1.50 9.83 -11.25
CA VAL A 554 0.68 11.00 -11.58
C VAL A 554 -0.47 10.61 -12.51
N GLY A 555 -0.23 9.75 -13.49
CA GLY A 555 -1.26 9.31 -14.44
C GLY A 555 -2.38 8.51 -13.77
N LEU A 556 -2.03 7.48 -13.00
CA LEU A 556 -3.00 6.62 -12.32
C LEU A 556 -3.79 7.40 -11.26
N ALA A 557 -3.12 8.29 -10.53
CA ALA A 557 -3.81 9.12 -9.57
C ALA A 557 -4.65 10.22 -10.21
N PHE A 558 -4.22 10.80 -11.33
CA PHE A 558 -5.05 11.71 -12.12
C PHE A 558 -6.35 11.01 -12.54
N LEU A 559 -6.27 9.75 -13.00
CA LEU A 559 -7.45 8.93 -13.29
C LEU A 559 -8.31 8.69 -12.05
N LEU A 560 -7.71 8.32 -10.92
CA LEU A 560 -8.44 8.10 -9.66
C LEU A 560 -9.18 9.37 -9.22
N LEU A 561 -8.56 10.54 -9.33
CA LEU A 561 -9.16 11.81 -8.94
C LEU A 561 -10.24 12.27 -9.91
N ILE A 562 -10.14 11.92 -11.20
CA ILE A 562 -11.23 12.10 -12.17
C ILE A 562 -12.46 11.30 -11.70
N VAL A 563 -12.27 10.05 -11.27
CA VAL A 563 -13.36 9.21 -10.75
C VAL A 563 -13.99 9.85 -9.51
N VAL A 564 -13.17 10.34 -8.57
CA VAL A 564 -13.63 10.92 -7.30
C VAL A 564 -14.35 12.26 -7.50
N PHE A 565 -13.74 13.22 -8.22
CA PHE A 565 -14.30 14.57 -8.33
C PHE A 565 -15.25 14.75 -9.51
N ARG A 566 -15.29 13.79 -10.44
CA ARG A 566 -16.00 13.90 -11.73
C ARG A 566 -15.67 15.22 -12.42
N SER A 567 -14.38 15.56 -12.49
CA SER A 567 -13.85 16.76 -13.14
C SER A 567 -12.47 16.46 -13.71
N VAL A 568 -12.11 17.09 -14.83
CA VAL A 568 -10.76 16.99 -15.42
C VAL A 568 -9.84 18.10 -14.92
N LEU A 569 -10.37 19.31 -14.73
CA LEU A 569 -9.56 20.48 -14.37
C LEU A 569 -9.13 20.46 -12.90
N VAL A 570 -9.95 19.89 -12.01
CA VAL A 570 -9.63 19.78 -10.57
C VAL A 570 -8.45 18.84 -10.33
N PRO A 571 -8.41 17.62 -10.91
CA PRO A 571 -7.22 16.77 -10.86
C PRO A 571 -6.00 17.39 -11.56
N LEU A 572 -6.18 18.04 -12.72
CA LEU A 572 -5.06 18.60 -13.49
C LEU A 572 -4.31 19.66 -12.69
N LYS A 573 -5.04 20.61 -12.09
CA LYS A 573 -4.44 21.65 -11.26
C LYS A 573 -3.86 21.09 -9.95
N ALA A 574 -4.41 19.98 -9.44
CA ALA A 574 -3.82 19.30 -8.28
C ALA A 574 -2.47 18.67 -8.64
N ALA A 575 -2.38 17.94 -9.76
CA ALA A 575 -1.13 17.36 -10.25
C ALA A 575 -0.05 18.41 -10.54
N LEU A 576 -0.42 19.54 -11.17
CA LEU A 576 0.51 20.64 -11.44
C LEU A 576 0.99 21.32 -10.15
N GLY A 577 0.07 21.57 -9.20
CA GLY A 577 0.42 22.14 -7.90
C GLY A 577 1.35 21.22 -7.10
N PHE A 578 1.06 19.92 -7.12
CA PHE A 578 1.91 18.89 -6.51
C PHE A 578 3.31 18.88 -7.13
N LEU A 579 3.43 18.84 -8.47
CA LEU A 579 4.72 18.80 -9.13
C LEU A 579 5.56 20.05 -8.78
N LEU A 580 4.92 21.21 -8.71
CA LEU A 580 5.56 22.45 -8.28
C LEU A 580 6.04 22.39 -6.82
N SER A 581 5.27 21.79 -5.91
CA SER A 581 5.70 21.57 -4.52
C SER A 581 6.87 20.60 -4.40
N VAL A 582 6.88 19.51 -5.17
CA VAL A 582 7.99 18.54 -5.17
C VAL A 582 9.26 19.18 -5.72
N LEU A 583 9.18 19.92 -6.82
CA LEU A 583 10.33 20.64 -7.36
C LEU A 583 10.86 21.69 -6.37
N ALA A 584 9.96 22.42 -5.69
CA ALA A 584 10.35 23.36 -4.65
C ALA A 584 10.98 22.66 -3.44
N ALA A 585 10.49 21.48 -3.06
CA ALA A 585 11.06 20.68 -1.97
C ALA A 585 12.42 20.10 -2.35
N LEU A 586 12.60 19.61 -3.59
CA LEU A 586 13.92 19.23 -4.12
C LEU A 586 14.86 20.42 -4.07
N GLY A 587 14.43 21.60 -4.52
CA GLY A 587 15.25 22.80 -4.46
C GLY A 587 15.64 23.20 -3.04
N ALA A 588 14.75 23.03 -2.06
CA ALA A 588 15.09 23.22 -0.65
C ALA A 588 16.10 22.18 -0.15
N VAL A 589 15.98 20.92 -0.55
CA VAL A 589 16.96 19.87 -0.23
C VAL A 589 18.32 20.21 -0.85
N VAL A 590 18.38 20.61 -2.11
CA VAL A 590 19.62 21.04 -2.77
C VAL A 590 20.25 22.22 -2.04
N ALA A 591 19.46 23.25 -1.72
CA ALA A 591 19.95 24.43 -1.03
C ALA A 591 20.57 24.09 0.33
N VAL A 592 19.99 23.16 1.08
CA VAL A 592 20.47 22.79 2.42
C VAL A 592 21.63 21.80 2.37
N PHE A 593 21.48 20.71 1.60
CA PHE A 593 22.40 19.57 1.64
C PHE A 593 23.52 19.63 0.59
N GLN A 594 23.32 20.33 -0.53
CA GLN A 594 24.38 20.51 -1.54
C GLN A 594 25.03 21.88 -1.43
N TRP A 595 24.26 22.95 -1.26
CA TRP A 595 24.81 24.31 -1.13
C TRP A 595 25.17 24.69 0.31
N GLY A 596 24.75 23.90 1.31
CA GLY A 596 25.09 24.10 2.72
C GLY A 596 24.29 25.20 3.42
N TRP A 597 23.18 25.68 2.87
CA TRP A 597 22.35 26.70 3.53
C TRP A 597 21.74 26.15 4.81
N LEU A 598 21.85 26.90 5.91
CA LEU A 598 21.37 26.47 7.24
C LEU A 598 22.00 25.15 7.73
N GLY A 599 23.08 24.66 7.11
CA GLY A 599 23.66 23.35 7.43
C GLY A 599 24.08 23.23 8.90
N SER A 600 24.72 24.26 9.45
CA SER A 600 25.12 24.30 10.86
C SER A 600 23.96 24.29 11.86
N LEU A 601 22.76 24.76 11.48
CA LEU A 601 21.57 24.73 12.32
C LEU A 601 20.89 23.35 12.30
N LEU A 602 20.98 22.65 11.18
CA LEU A 602 20.33 21.36 10.94
C LEU A 602 21.26 20.16 11.20
N GLY A 603 22.49 20.40 11.66
CA GLY A 603 23.48 19.35 11.89
C GLY A 603 23.93 18.68 10.59
N VAL A 604 23.99 19.45 9.50
CA VAL A 604 24.65 19.06 8.25
C VAL A 604 26.07 19.60 8.33
N GLU A 605 27.01 18.74 8.72
CA GLU A 605 28.41 19.09 8.89
C GLU A 605 29.14 19.19 7.54
N GLU A 606 28.73 18.38 6.56
CA GLU A 606 29.33 18.34 5.23
C GLU A 606 28.24 18.27 4.16
N THR A 607 28.49 18.98 3.05
CA THR A 607 27.63 18.95 1.87
C THR A 607 28.02 17.80 0.95
N GLY A 608 27.04 17.15 0.35
CA GLY A 608 27.27 16.04 -0.58
C GLY A 608 26.15 15.94 -1.63
N PRO A 609 26.27 15.02 -2.60
CA PRO A 609 25.23 14.82 -3.59
C PRO A 609 23.92 14.37 -2.91
N VAL A 610 22.79 14.74 -3.52
CA VAL A 610 21.49 14.23 -3.08
C VAL A 610 21.39 12.77 -3.47
N MET A 611 20.85 11.94 -2.60
CA MET A 611 20.67 10.52 -2.94
C MET A 611 19.83 10.33 -4.19
N SER A 612 20.31 9.50 -5.11
CA SER A 612 19.62 9.14 -6.36
C SER A 612 18.20 8.59 -6.15
N MET A 613 17.94 8.01 -4.97
CA MET A 613 16.64 7.44 -4.60
C MET A 613 15.65 8.50 -4.04
N MET A 614 16.15 9.67 -3.64
CA MET A 614 15.37 10.72 -2.97
C MET A 614 14.24 11.28 -3.85
N PRO A 615 14.46 11.63 -5.14
CA PRO A 615 13.38 12.16 -5.97
C PRO A 615 12.25 11.15 -6.17
N ILE A 616 12.56 9.87 -6.34
CA ILE A 616 11.57 8.80 -6.47
C ILE A 616 10.70 8.71 -5.20
N PHE A 617 11.33 8.60 -4.02
CA PHE A 617 10.58 8.54 -2.76
C PHE A 617 9.78 9.80 -2.51
N MET A 618 10.36 10.98 -2.74
CA MET A 618 9.66 12.22 -2.49
C MET A 618 8.45 12.36 -3.42
N VAL A 619 8.59 12.02 -4.70
CA VAL A 619 7.44 11.98 -5.61
C VAL A 619 6.39 11.01 -5.08
N GLY A 620 6.75 9.75 -4.81
CA GLY A 620 5.78 8.74 -4.38
C GLY A 620 5.04 9.08 -3.09
N VAL A 621 5.82 9.39 -2.05
CA VAL A 621 5.31 9.63 -0.70
C VAL A 621 4.55 10.96 -0.62
N VAL A 622 5.14 12.06 -1.13
CA VAL A 622 4.45 13.37 -1.10
C VAL A 622 3.20 13.30 -1.94
N PHE A 623 3.21 12.60 -3.07
CA PHE A 623 2.03 12.50 -3.91
C PHE A 623 0.88 11.85 -3.14
N GLY A 624 1.13 10.68 -2.54
CA GLY A 624 0.15 9.98 -1.72
C GLY A 624 -0.38 10.86 -0.59
N LEU A 625 0.51 11.49 0.18
CA LEU A 625 0.13 12.32 1.34
C LEU A 625 -0.59 13.63 0.95
N ALA A 626 -0.23 14.21 -0.18
CA ALA A 626 -0.81 15.45 -0.66
C ALA A 626 -2.30 15.23 -0.96
N MET A 627 -2.65 14.18 -1.70
CA MET A 627 -3.99 14.07 -2.27
C MET A 627 -5.14 14.06 -1.24
N ASP A 628 -4.86 13.63 -0.02
CA ASP A 628 -5.82 13.45 1.07
C ASP A 628 -6.55 14.75 1.45
N TYR A 629 -5.80 15.85 1.51
CA TYR A 629 -6.38 17.16 1.81
C TYR A 629 -7.14 17.75 0.63
N GLU A 630 -6.80 17.36 -0.59
CA GLU A 630 -7.49 17.80 -1.80
C GLU A 630 -8.89 17.24 -1.76
N VAL A 631 -8.96 15.92 -1.56
CA VAL A 631 -10.20 15.18 -1.40
C VAL A 631 -11.00 15.79 -0.26
N PHE A 632 -10.41 16.02 0.92
CA PHE A 632 -11.20 16.56 2.03
C PHE A 632 -11.73 17.98 1.82
N LEU A 633 -10.88 18.90 1.33
CA LEU A 633 -11.23 20.31 1.20
C LEU A 633 -12.13 20.54 -0.01
N VAL A 634 -11.77 19.99 -1.18
CA VAL A 634 -12.49 20.19 -2.43
C VAL A 634 -13.81 19.43 -2.45
N THR A 635 -13.90 18.25 -1.85
CA THR A 635 -15.18 17.52 -1.76
C THR A 635 -16.23 18.33 -0.99
N ARG A 636 -15.85 19.03 0.09
CA ARG A 636 -16.79 19.93 0.78
C ARG A 636 -17.18 21.15 -0.06
N MET A 637 -16.27 21.68 -0.88
CA MET A 637 -16.64 22.74 -1.82
C MET A 637 -17.60 22.21 -2.88
N ARG A 638 -17.38 21.00 -3.38
CA ARG A 638 -18.23 20.33 -4.35
C ARG A 638 -19.62 20.06 -3.78
N GLU A 639 -19.70 19.55 -2.56
CA GLU A 639 -20.94 19.33 -1.82
C GLU A 639 -21.76 20.62 -1.75
N ALA A 640 -21.16 21.73 -1.30
CA ALA A 640 -21.83 23.03 -1.25
C ALA A 640 -22.30 23.53 -2.63
N TYR A 641 -21.48 23.34 -3.67
CA TYR A 641 -21.81 23.73 -5.05
C TYR A 641 -22.97 22.90 -5.63
N VAL A 642 -22.98 21.58 -5.42
CA VAL A 642 -24.06 20.67 -5.86
C VAL A 642 -25.38 21.00 -5.15
N HIS A 643 -25.31 21.45 -3.89
CA HIS A 643 -26.48 21.91 -3.13
C HIS A 643 -26.93 23.35 -3.48
N GLY A 644 -26.34 23.98 -4.50
CA GLY A 644 -26.82 25.22 -5.11
C GLY A 644 -26.07 26.50 -4.69
N GLU A 645 -24.99 26.41 -3.91
CA GLU A 645 -24.16 27.59 -3.60
C GLU A 645 -23.38 28.06 -4.85
N SER A 646 -23.10 29.36 -4.94
CA SER A 646 -22.24 29.87 -6.02
C SER A 646 -20.79 29.35 -5.85
N PRO A 647 -19.98 29.24 -6.93
CA PRO A 647 -18.62 28.71 -6.83
C PRO A 647 -17.75 29.40 -5.76
N ARG A 648 -17.92 30.71 -5.57
CA ARG A 648 -17.15 31.48 -4.57
C ARG A 648 -17.63 31.23 -3.15
N GLU A 649 -18.95 31.12 -2.95
CA GLU A 649 -19.53 30.80 -1.64
C GLU A 649 -19.18 29.38 -1.22
N ALA A 650 -19.28 28.43 -2.15
CA ALA A 650 -18.90 27.04 -1.94
C ALA A 650 -17.44 26.90 -1.46
N ILE A 651 -16.51 27.68 -2.02
CA ILE A 651 -15.11 27.74 -1.54
C ILE A 651 -15.06 28.24 -0.08
N VAL A 652 -15.76 29.31 0.27
CA VAL A 652 -15.78 29.84 1.64
C VAL A 652 -16.40 28.84 2.62
N THR A 653 -17.48 28.17 2.22
CA THR A 653 -18.18 27.14 2.99
C THR A 653 -17.28 25.95 3.28
N GLY A 654 -16.55 25.45 2.26
CA GLY A 654 -15.54 24.40 2.42
C GLY A 654 -14.44 24.79 3.42
N PHE A 655 -13.90 26.01 3.31
CA PHE A 655 -12.85 26.52 4.21
C PHE A 655 -13.32 26.75 5.65
N ARG A 656 -14.61 27.07 5.88
CA ARG A 656 -15.14 27.37 7.22
C ARG A 656 -14.96 26.22 8.20
N HIS A 657 -15.14 24.99 7.73
CA HIS A 657 -15.03 23.79 8.56
C HIS A 657 -13.77 22.97 8.24
N GLY A 658 -13.26 23.03 7.00
CA GLY A 658 -12.10 22.26 6.56
C GLY A 658 -10.75 22.83 6.99
N ALA A 659 -10.57 24.16 6.94
CA ALA A 659 -9.25 24.78 7.06
C ALA A 659 -8.54 24.46 8.39
N ARG A 660 -9.26 24.45 9.51
CA ARG A 660 -8.66 24.14 10.83
C ARG A 660 -8.15 22.71 10.92
N VAL A 661 -8.87 21.76 10.33
CA VAL A 661 -8.49 20.34 10.37
C VAL A 661 -7.28 20.12 9.50
N VAL A 662 -7.29 20.65 8.27
CA VAL A 662 -6.17 20.54 7.32
C VAL A 662 -4.91 21.22 7.86
N THR A 663 -5.02 22.43 8.45
CA THR A 663 -3.85 23.07 9.07
C THR A 663 -3.29 22.26 10.24
N ALA A 664 -4.15 21.67 11.08
CA ALA A 664 -3.70 20.84 12.19
C ALA A 664 -2.98 19.58 11.69
N ALA A 665 -3.56 18.91 10.69
CA ALA A 665 -2.98 17.75 10.04
C ALA A 665 -1.62 18.05 9.42
N ALA A 666 -1.52 19.13 8.64
CA ALA A 666 -0.27 19.57 8.03
C ALA A 666 0.82 19.86 9.06
N VAL A 667 0.50 20.59 10.14
CA VAL A 667 1.48 20.89 11.20
C VAL A 667 1.93 19.61 11.92
N ILE A 668 1.04 18.63 12.10
CA ILE A 668 1.39 17.33 12.68
C ILE A 668 2.35 16.58 11.76
N MET A 669 2.05 16.47 10.47
CA MET A 669 2.92 15.77 9.52
C MET A 669 4.29 16.45 9.42
N ILE A 670 4.34 17.79 9.35
CA ILE A 670 5.60 18.55 9.39
C ILE A 670 6.38 18.24 10.66
N ALA A 671 5.72 18.14 11.82
CA ALA A 671 6.39 17.83 13.09
C ALA A 671 6.92 16.39 13.14
N VAL A 672 6.16 15.43 12.60
CA VAL A 672 6.58 14.02 12.52
C VAL A 672 7.78 13.88 11.60
N PHE A 673 7.72 14.39 10.36
CA PHE A 673 8.84 14.32 9.42
C PHE A 673 10.05 15.13 9.90
N SER A 674 9.84 16.29 10.53
CA SER A 674 10.93 17.05 11.15
C SER A 674 11.63 16.30 12.28
N GLY A 675 10.95 15.35 12.95
CA GLY A 675 11.56 14.50 13.97
C GLY A 675 12.72 13.64 13.43
N PHE A 676 12.66 13.28 12.14
CA PHE A 676 13.69 12.48 11.46
C PHE A 676 14.91 13.30 11.00
N ILE A 677 14.83 14.64 11.01
CA ILE A 677 15.96 15.52 10.66
C ILE A 677 17.13 15.34 11.66
N GLY A 678 16.82 14.99 12.92
CA GLY A 678 17.84 14.73 13.93
C GLY A 678 18.54 13.37 13.82
N SER A 679 18.21 12.55 12.81
CA SER A 679 18.86 11.24 12.61
C SER A 679 20.36 11.39 12.34
N SER A 680 21.16 10.46 12.85
CA SER A 680 22.58 10.32 12.48
C SER A 680 22.74 9.84 11.04
N GLU A 681 21.75 9.09 10.54
CA GLU A 681 21.73 8.60 9.16
C GLU A 681 21.34 9.72 8.18
N SER A 682 22.27 10.03 7.27
CA SER A 682 22.09 11.10 6.27
C SER A 682 20.85 10.88 5.39
N MET A 683 20.52 9.62 5.07
CA MET A 683 19.35 9.27 4.28
C MET A 683 18.03 9.64 4.95
N VAL A 684 17.86 9.20 6.19
CA VAL A 684 16.67 9.47 6.98
C VAL A 684 16.51 10.98 7.22
N LYS A 685 17.63 11.69 7.47
CA LYS A 685 17.67 13.15 7.62
C LYS A 685 17.19 13.88 6.36
N MET A 686 17.70 13.53 5.19
CA MET A 686 17.30 14.13 3.90
C MET A 686 15.83 13.87 3.58
N ILE A 687 15.35 12.63 3.76
CA ILE A 687 13.96 12.28 3.49
C ILE A 687 13.02 13.01 4.47
N GLY A 688 13.34 13.01 5.77
CA GLY A 688 12.57 13.72 6.78
C GLY A 688 12.47 15.22 6.49
N PHE A 689 13.57 15.87 6.13
CA PHE A 689 13.57 17.28 5.72
C PHE A 689 12.76 17.52 4.45
N GLY A 690 13.03 16.76 3.39
CA GLY A 690 12.37 16.91 2.09
C GLY A 690 10.86 16.72 2.18
N LEU A 691 10.40 15.68 2.89
CA LEU A 691 8.98 15.44 3.11
C LEU A 691 8.33 16.53 3.97
N ALA A 692 9.00 17.01 5.03
CA ALA A 692 8.47 18.11 5.85
C ALA A 692 8.26 19.39 5.03
N ILE A 693 9.24 19.76 4.19
CA ILE A 693 9.14 20.94 3.31
C ILE A 693 8.12 20.74 2.19
N ALA A 694 8.06 19.54 1.60
CA ALA A 694 7.08 19.22 0.58
C ALA A 694 5.65 19.35 1.11
N VAL A 695 5.38 18.81 2.31
CA VAL A 695 4.09 18.96 2.99
C VAL A 695 3.81 20.42 3.34
N LEU A 696 4.82 21.21 3.75
CA LEU A 696 4.66 22.63 4.01
C LEU A 696 4.20 23.38 2.75
N PHE A 697 4.90 23.20 1.63
CA PHE A 697 4.55 23.85 0.36
C PHE A 697 3.19 23.39 -0.16
N ASP A 698 2.93 22.09 -0.12
CA ASP A 698 1.67 21.54 -0.59
C ASP A 698 0.49 22.00 0.28
N ALA A 699 0.56 21.81 1.59
CA ALA A 699 -0.56 22.09 2.48
C ALA A 699 -0.88 23.59 2.61
N PHE A 700 0.13 24.47 2.61
CA PHE A 700 -0.09 25.90 2.82
C PHE A 700 -0.07 26.71 1.52
N VAL A 701 0.87 26.46 0.62
CA VAL A 701 0.99 27.25 -0.60
C VAL A 701 0.04 26.71 -1.67
N VAL A 702 0.05 25.40 -1.93
CA VAL A 702 -0.84 24.83 -2.95
C VAL A 702 -2.28 24.85 -2.47
N ARG A 703 -2.61 24.21 -1.34
CA ARG A 703 -4.01 24.01 -0.94
C ARG A 703 -4.69 25.24 -0.39
N MET A 704 -4.00 26.05 0.41
CA MET A 704 -4.62 27.22 1.03
C MET A 704 -4.58 28.45 0.12
N ALA A 705 -3.68 28.51 -0.88
CA ALA A 705 -3.55 29.67 -1.77
C ALA A 705 -3.86 29.35 -3.24
N ILE A 706 -3.11 28.44 -3.88
CA ILE A 706 -3.27 28.14 -5.32
C ILE A 706 -4.63 27.52 -5.63
N VAL A 707 -5.06 26.50 -4.90
CA VAL A 707 -6.34 25.79 -5.13
C VAL A 707 -7.55 26.73 -5.12
N PRO A 708 -7.82 27.51 -4.04
CA PRO A 708 -8.94 28.43 -4.03
C PRO A 708 -8.81 29.55 -5.07
N ALA A 709 -7.59 30.01 -5.38
CA ALA A 709 -7.38 31.02 -6.41
C ALA A 709 -7.74 30.48 -7.81
N VAL A 710 -7.26 29.29 -8.17
CA VAL A 710 -7.56 28.64 -9.45
C VAL A 710 -9.05 28.33 -9.58
N LEU A 711 -9.67 27.77 -8.54
CA LEU A 711 -11.12 27.50 -8.56
C LEU A 711 -11.95 28.77 -8.70
N ALA A 712 -11.53 29.89 -8.09
CA ALA A 712 -12.20 31.17 -8.24
C ALA A 712 -12.10 31.76 -9.65
N LEU A 713 -11.00 31.47 -10.36
CA LEU A 713 -10.78 31.90 -11.75
C LEU A 713 -11.53 31.01 -12.74
N LEU A 714 -11.52 29.69 -12.52
CA LEU A 714 -12.24 28.72 -13.36
C LEU A 714 -13.77 28.79 -13.16
N GLY A 715 -14.24 29.18 -11.97
CA GLY A 715 -15.66 29.32 -11.66
C GLY A 715 -16.42 28.01 -11.91
N ARG A 716 -17.48 28.07 -12.72
CA ARG A 716 -18.29 26.88 -13.06
C ARG A 716 -17.54 25.85 -13.91
N ALA A 717 -16.55 26.30 -14.71
CA ALA A 717 -15.78 25.40 -15.57
C ALA A 717 -14.91 24.43 -14.77
N ALA A 718 -14.57 24.76 -13.52
CA ALA A 718 -13.81 23.87 -12.63
C ALA A 718 -14.46 22.48 -12.47
N TRP A 719 -15.78 22.41 -12.55
CA TRP A 719 -16.57 21.18 -12.38
C TRP A 719 -16.99 20.54 -13.70
N TRP A 720 -16.32 20.91 -14.80
CA TRP A 720 -16.65 20.38 -16.12
C TRP A 720 -16.11 18.96 -16.34
N LEU A 721 -16.94 18.15 -16.99
CA LEU A 721 -16.63 16.78 -17.41
C LEU A 721 -17.24 16.50 -18.80
N PRO A 722 -16.51 15.87 -19.73
CA PRO A 722 -17.08 15.43 -21.02
C PRO A 722 -18.20 14.40 -20.80
N ARG A 723 -19.30 14.51 -21.57
CA ARG A 723 -20.47 13.63 -21.44
C ARG A 723 -20.18 12.14 -21.69
N TRP A 724 -19.25 11.84 -22.59
CA TRP A 724 -18.85 10.45 -22.86
C TRP A 724 -18.09 9.86 -21.66
N LEU A 725 -17.28 10.68 -21.00
CA LEU A 725 -16.49 10.29 -19.84
C LEU A 725 -17.38 10.15 -18.59
N ASP A 726 -18.33 11.06 -18.38
CA ASP A 726 -19.32 10.96 -17.30
C ASP A 726 -20.18 9.69 -17.38
N ARG A 727 -20.43 9.19 -18.60
CA ARG A 727 -21.16 7.94 -18.83
C ARG A 727 -20.30 6.69 -18.59
N ALA A 728 -18.99 6.77 -18.85
CA ALA A 728 -18.06 5.64 -18.66
C ALA A 728 -17.54 5.53 -17.22
N LEU A 729 -17.50 6.63 -16.47
CA LEU A 729 -16.96 6.65 -15.11
C LEU A 729 -17.94 6.03 -14.09
N PRO A 730 -17.48 5.10 -13.24
CA PRO A 730 -18.31 4.54 -12.18
C PRO A 730 -18.75 5.63 -11.18
N ASN A 731 -19.89 5.44 -10.52
CA ASN A 731 -20.36 6.36 -9.49
C ASN A 731 -19.90 5.89 -8.12
N VAL A 732 -18.78 6.44 -7.66
CA VAL A 732 -18.19 6.10 -6.37
C VAL A 732 -18.69 7.10 -5.34
N ASP A 733 -19.62 6.67 -4.48
CA ASP A 733 -20.21 7.52 -3.42
C ASP A 733 -19.18 7.82 -2.32
N VAL A 734 -18.30 8.79 -2.56
CA VAL A 734 -17.31 9.32 -1.59
C VAL A 734 -17.95 10.32 -0.63
N GLU A 735 -18.99 11.02 -1.08
CA GLU A 735 -19.65 12.13 -0.37
C GLU A 735 -20.70 11.63 0.64
N GLY A 736 -21.16 10.38 0.52
CA GLY A 736 -22.19 9.78 1.38
C GLY A 736 -23.61 10.21 1.00
N GLU A 737 -23.83 10.58 -0.25
CA GLU A 737 -25.18 10.89 -0.78
C GLU A 737 -26.06 9.64 -0.76
N GLY A 738 -25.51 8.50 -1.18
CA GLY A 738 -26.18 7.21 -1.12
C GLY A 738 -26.45 6.77 0.32
N LEU A 739 -25.52 7.05 1.23
CA LEU A 739 -25.72 6.83 2.66
C LEU A 739 -26.88 7.68 3.21
N SER A 740 -26.97 8.95 2.82
CA SER A 740 -28.04 9.85 3.26
C SER A 740 -29.41 9.37 2.79
N LYS A 741 -29.52 8.89 1.53
CA LYS A 741 -30.73 8.27 0.99
C LYS A 741 -31.08 6.96 1.70
N TYR A 742 -30.10 6.10 1.96
CA TYR A 742 -30.29 4.85 2.71
C TYR A 742 -30.83 5.09 4.13
N ILE A 743 -30.30 6.08 4.84
CA ILE A 743 -30.75 6.40 6.19
C ILE A 743 -32.14 7.04 6.18
N ALA A 744 -32.44 7.90 5.20
CA ALA A 744 -33.78 8.45 5.03
C ALA A 744 -34.83 7.35 4.77
N ALA A 745 -34.52 6.38 3.90
CA ALA A 745 -35.37 5.22 3.63
C ALA A 745 -35.56 4.32 4.86
N SER A 746 -34.50 4.11 5.65
CA SER A 746 -34.56 3.31 6.88
C SER A 746 -35.35 3.99 8.00
N ALA A 747 -35.39 5.33 8.04
CA ALA A 747 -36.15 6.10 9.02
C ALA A 747 -37.66 6.10 8.72
N SER A 748 -38.05 6.02 7.43
CA SER A 748 -39.45 5.90 7.04
C SER A 748 -40.08 4.52 7.32
N SER A 749 -39.29 3.52 7.73
CA SER A 749 -39.71 2.12 7.95
C SER A 749 -39.68 1.67 9.44
N GLY A 750 -39.70 2.59 10.41
CA GLY A 750 -39.68 2.26 11.86
C GLY A 750 -41.01 1.75 12.45
N PRO A 751 -41.00 0.99 13.57
CA PRO A 751 -42.07 0.07 13.99
C PRO A 751 -43.28 0.74 14.66
N ALA A 752 -44.48 0.21 14.40
CA ALA A 752 -45.73 0.62 15.05
C ALA A 752 -45.68 0.31 16.56
N ALA A 753 -46.05 1.30 17.37
CA ALA A 753 -46.11 1.19 18.83
C ALA A 753 -47.20 0.20 19.29
N PRO A 754 -46.97 -0.59 20.35
CA PRO A 754 -47.96 -1.51 20.87
C PRO A 754 -49.03 -0.73 21.66
N VAL A 755 -50.30 -0.97 21.32
CA VAL A 755 -51.44 -0.52 22.13
C VAL A 755 -51.75 -1.62 23.13
N ASP A 756 -51.47 -1.34 24.40
CA ASP A 756 -51.86 -2.16 25.53
C ASP A 756 -53.40 -2.12 25.70
N ALA A 757 -54.06 -3.24 25.49
CA ALA A 757 -55.39 -3.50 26.05
C ALA A 757 -55.57 -5.01 26.27
N GLU A 758 -55.49 -5.39 27.54
CA GLU A 758 -55.66 -6.73 28.11
C GLU A 758 -57.13 -7.20 27.98
N PRO A 759 -57.41 -8.47 27.62
CA PRO A 759 -58.78 -8.98 27.54
C PRO A 759 -59.19 -9.67 28.86
N ALA A 760 -60.33 -9.26 29.42
CA ALA A 760 -61.00 -9.96 30.51
C ALA A 760 -62.20 -10.78 29.98
N ALA A 761 -62.08 -12.09 30.14
CA ALA A 761 -63.06 -13.18 30.27
C ALA A 761 -64.54 -12.95 29.86
N ALA A 762 -65.08 -13.86 29.05
CA ALA A 762 -65.97 -14.94 29.53
C ALA A 762 -66.52 -15.79 28.37
N ASP A 763 -66.48 -17.11 28.55
CA ASP A 763 -67.13 -18.14 27.75
C ASP A 763 -68.67 -18.02 27.74
N ALA A 764 -69.28 -18.25 26.56
CA ALA A 764 -70.49 -19.05 26.41
C ALA A 764 -70.80 -19.32 24.91
N VAL A 765 -70.77 -20.60 24.53
CA VAL A 765 -71.35 -21.22 23.32
C VAL A 765 -72.55 -22.04 23.84
N PRO A 766 -73.75 -22.14 23.20
CA PRO A 766 -73.89 -22.64 21.82
C PRO A 766 -75.11 -22.20 20.94
N ALA A 767 -74.87 -22.36 19.63
CA ALA A 767 -75.70 -22.88 18.54
C ALA A 767 -77.08 -22.24 18.21
N ALA A 768 -77.19 -21.68 16.99
CA ALA A 768 -78.11 -22.17 15.95
C ALA A 768 -77.89 -21.44 14.61
N SER A 769 -77.52 -22.24 13.61
CA SER A 769 -77.71 -22.09 12.16
C SER A 769 -78.55 -20.92 11.63
N LEU A 770 -77.94 -20.13 10.74
CA LEU A 770 -78.58 -19.60 9.53
C LEU A 770 -77.50 -19.50 8.44
N ALA A 771 -77.61 -20.40 7.45
CA ALA A 771 -76.85 -20.32 6.22
C ALA A 771 -77.24 -19.03 5.48
N LEU A 772 -76.30 -18.11 5.32
CA LEU A 772 -76.34 -17.11 4.25
C LEU A 772 -75.45 -17.61 3.12
N ALA A 773 -76.06 -17.75 1.95
CA ALA A 773 -75.43 -18.10 0.69
C ALA A 773 -74.25 -17.15 0.42
N GLY A 774 -73.09 -17.76 0.14
CA GLY A 774 -71.77 -17.14 0.29
C GLY A 774 -71.43 -16.03 -0.69
N ALA A 775 -70.85 -14.96 -0.15
CA ALA A 775 -69.92 -14.14 -0.90
C ALA A 775 -68.71 -15.00 -1.26
N GLY A 776 -68.35 -15.03 -2.53
CA GLY A 776 -67.22 -15.80 -3.06
C GLY A 776 -66.62 -15.11 -4.27
N ILE A 777 -65.42 -15.50 -4.67
CA ILE A 777 -64.74 -15.01 -5.86
C ILE A 777 -64.71 -16.15 -6.87
N ARG A 778 -65.17 -15.89 -8.09
CA ARG A 778 -65.13 -16.84 -9.21
C ARG A 778 -64.45 -16.20 -10.40
N GLY A 779 -63.67 -16.96 -11.16
CA GLY A 779 -62.98 -16.41 -12.31
C GLY A 779 -62.25 -17.47 -13.12
N THR A 780 -61.51 -17.03 -14.13
CA THR A 780 -60.64 -17.86 -14.97
C THR A 780 -59.22 -17.32 -14.95
N VAL A 781 -58.24 -18.21 -14.73
CA VAL A 781 -56.82 -17.92 -14.88
C VAL A 781 -56.43 -18.21 -16.32
N ARG A 782 -55.90 -17.21 -17.02
CA ARG A 782 -55.53 -17.32 -18.44
C ARG A 782 -54.07 -16.98 -18.69
N GLY A 783 -53.49 -17.60 -19.70
CA GLY A 783 -52.16 -17.24 -20.20
C GLY A 783 -52.19 -16.04 -21.15
N ALA A 784 -51.01 -15.61 -21.60
CA ALA A 784 -50.86 -14.46 -22.49
C ALA A 784 -51.58 -14.65 -23.84
N ALA A 785 -51.69 -15.87 -24.36
CA ALA A 785 -52.42 -16.16 -25.61
C ALA A 785 -53.94 -16.38 -25.41
N GLY A 786 -54.43 -16.31 -24.15
CA GLY A 786 -55.86 -16.34 -23.80
C GLY A 786 -56.43 -17.73 -23.49
N GLU A 787 -55.60 -18.77 -23.53
CA GLU A 787 -55.88 -20.12 -23.05
C GLU A 787 -56.07 -20.16 -21.53
N GLY A 788 -56.97 -21.02 -21.05
CA GLY A 788 -57.13 -21.28 -19.61
C GLY A 788 -55.96 -22.09 -19.08
N LEU A 789 -55.37 -21.67 -17.95
CA LEU A 789 -54.23 -22.34 -17.33
C LEU A 789 -54.71 -23.37 -16.30
N PRO A 790 -54.65 -24.69 -16.60
CA PRO A 790 -55.11 -25.70 -15.68
C PRO A 790 -54.17 -25.83 -14.47
N ARG A 791 -54.71 -26.19 -13.31
CA ARG A 791 -53.97 -26.41 -12.05
C ARG A 791 -53.27 -25.17 -11.48
N ALA A 792 -53.53 -23.97 -11.99
CA ALA A 792 -53.05 -22.73 -11.38
C ALA A 792 -53.53 -22.62 -9.94
N ALA A 793 -52.63 -22.35 -9.00
CA ALA A 793 -52.95 -22.19 -7.59
C ALA A 793 -53.41 -20.76 -7.32
N VAL A 794 -54.64 -20.61 -6.84
CA VAL A 794 -55.26 -19.32 -6.49
C VAL A 794 -55.39 -19.25 -4.97
N THR A 795 -54.73 -18.29 -4.33
CA THR A 795 -54.66 -18.15 -2.87
C THR A 795 -55.27 -16.83 -2.44
N LEU A 796 -56.25 -16.90 -1.55
CA LEU A 796 -56.89 -15.75 -0.92
C LEU A 796 -56.15 -15.38 0.36
N ILE A 797 -55.79 -14.11 0.50
CA ILE A 797 -55.13 -13.56 1.70
C ILE A 797 -55.95 -12.39 2.27
N SER A 798 -55.91 -12.23 3.60
CA SER A 798 -56.50 -11.08 4.29
C SER A 798 -55.74 -9.79 3.97
N ALA A 799 -56.35 -8.64 4.24
CA ALA A 799 -55.68 -7.33 4.15
C ALA A 799 -54.43 -7.22 5.06
N THR A 800 -54.29 -8.10 6.05
CA THR A 800 -53.14 -8.19 6.97
C THR A 800 -52.10 -9.25 6.55
N GLY A 801 -52.31 -9.92 5.41
CA GLY A 801 -51.35 -10.88 4.82
C GLY A 801 -51.52 -12.34 5.26
N GLY A 802 -52.54 -12.67 6.06
CA GLY A 802 -52.82 -14.05 6.47
C GLY A 802 -53.59 -14.82 5.39
N GLN A 803 -53.20 -16.06 5.10
CA GLN A 803 -53.93 -16.89 4.13
C GLN A 803 -55.31 -17.28 4.68
N LEU A 804 -56.36 -16.98 3.91
CA LEU A 804 -57.75 -17.24 4.27
C LEU A 804 -58.34 -18.44 3.52
N GLY A 805 -57.83 -18.74 2.32
CA GLY A 805 -58.31 -19.85 1.50
C GLY A 805 -57.40 -20.10 0.31
N ARG A 806 -57.48 -21.29 -0.29
CA ARG A 806 -56.74 -21.64 -1.51
C ARG A 806 -57.57 -22.59 -2.36
N SER A 807 -57.56 -22.35 -3.66
CA SER A 807 -58.22 -23.16 -4.68
C SER A 807 -57.24 -23.43 -5.81
N THR A 808 -57.53 -24.45 -6.61
CA THR A 808 -56.73 -24.81 -7.79
C THR A 808 -57.61 -24.77 -9.02
N ALA A 809 -57.17 -24.05 -10.05
CA ALA A 809 -57.94 -23.87 -11.27
C ALA A 809 -58.20 -25.21 -11.98
N HIS A 810 -59.43 -25.36 -12.50
CA HIS A 810 -59.90 -26.50 -13.26
C HIS A 810 -59.26 -26.59 -14.65
N THR A 811 -59.59 -27.62 -15.42
CA THR A 811 -58.96 -27.90 -16.73
C THR A 811 -59.18 -26.81 -17.78
N ASP A 812 -60.21 -25.99 -17.61
CA ASP A 812 -60.50 -24.82 -18.45
C ASP A 812 -59.96 -23.49 -17.87
N GLY A 813 -59.20 -23.57 -16.77
CA GLY A 813 -58.64 -22.42 -16.05
C GLY A 813 -59.60 -21.77 -15.07
N SER A 814 -60.84 -22.26 -14.91
CA SER A 814 -61.81 -21.68 -13.96
C SER A 814 -61.49 -21.99 -12.49
N TYR A 815 -61.80 -21.09 -11.57
CA TYR A 815 -61.63 -21.28 -10.13
C TYR A 815 -62.79 -20.65 -9.33
N ASP A 816 -63.02 -21.19 -8.13
CA ASP A 816 -63.88 -20.57 -7.12
C ASP A 816 -63.21 -20.56 -5.73
N LEU A 817 -63.49 -19.51 -4.97
CA LEU A 817 -62.98 -19.28 -3.62
C LEU A 817 -64.06 -18.65 -2.76
N ASP A 818 -64.39 -19.30 -1.64
CA ASP A 818 -65.28 -18.73 -0.64
C ASP A 818 -64.57 -17.62 0.15
N VAL A 819 -65.27 -16.51 0.41
CA VAL A 819 -64.75 -15.44 1.28
C VAL A 819 -65.51 -15.38 2.61
N PRO A 820 -64.85 -15.07 3.74
CA PRO A 820 -65.50 -15.05 5.05
C PRO A 820 -66.59 -13.99 5.22
N GLY A 821 -66.62 -12.96 4.37
CA GLY A 821 -67.60 -11.87 4.40
C GLY A 821 -67.25 -10.75 3.42
N PRO A 822 -68.02 -9.66 3.37
CA PRO A 822 -67.69 -8.49 2.56
C PRO A 822 -66.44 -7.79 3.10
N GLY A 823 -65.47 -7.48 2.23
CA GLY A 823 -64.18 -6.94 2.63
C GLY A 823 -63.19 -6.82 1.48
N SER A 824 -62.02 -6.24 1.77
CA SER A 824 -60.89 -6.20 0.83
C SER A 824 -59.95 -7.37 1.08
N TYR A 825 -59.66 -8.11 0.02
CA TYR A 825 -58.84 -9.32 0.05
C TYR A 825 -57.74 -9.24 -1.01
N GLY A 826 -56.59 -9.84 -0.72
CA GLY A 826 -55.56 -10.09 -1.72
C GLY A 826 -55.78 -11.45 -2.37
N LEU A 827 -55.58 -11.53 -3.68
CA LEU A 827 -55.63 -12.76 -4.44
C LEU A 827 -54.28 -12.97 -5.10
N ILE A 828 -53.60 -14.08 -4.79
CA ILE A 828 -52.31 -14.45 -5.37
C ILE A 828 -52.51 -15.67 -6.25
N VAL A 829 -52.16 -15.57 -7.53
CA VAL A 829 -52.30 -16.65 -8.49
C VAL A 829 -50.95 -17.03 -9.04
N ALA A 830 -50.62 -18.32 -8.99
CA ALA A 830 -49.38 -18.87 -9.51
C ALA A 830 -49.67 -20.09 -10.39
N ALA A 831 -48.97 -20.20 -11.52
CA ALA A 831 -49.01 -21.35 -12.41
C ALA A 831 -47.60 -21.64 -12.92
N ASP A 832 -47.27 -22.92 -13.14
CA ASP A 832 -45.93 -23.31 -13.58
C ASP A 832 -45.57 -22.64 -14.92
N GLY A 833 -44.34 -22.14 -15.03
CA GLY A 833 -43.85 -21.41 -16.21
C GLY A 833 -44.45 -20.02 -16.43
N HIS A 834 -45.15 -19.47 -15.43
CA HIS A 834 -45.75 -18.14 -15.48
C HIS A 834 -45.48 -17.35 -14.20
N GLN A 835 -45.22 -16.04 -14.36
CA GLN A 835 -45.06 -15.08 -13.28
C GLN A 835 -46.30 -15.06 -12.36
N PRO A 836 -46.13 -15.26 -11.03
CA PRO A 836 -47.25 -15.19 -10.10
C PRO A 836 -47.78 -13.76 -9.98
N GLN A 837 -49.09 -13.60 -10.06
CA GLN A 837 -49.74 -12.28 -10.01
C GLN A 837 -50.55 -12.11 -8.74
N ALA A 838 -50.38 -10.97 -8.06
CA ALA A 838 -51.19 -10.57 -6.93
C ALA A 838 -52.14 -9.42 -7.32
N ALA A 839 -53.42 -9.55 -6.95
CA ALA A 839 -54.44 -8.52 -7.15
C ALA A 839 -55.21 -8.24 -5.86
N GLN A 840 -55.58 -6.99 -5.62
CA GLN A 840 -56.55 -6.66 -4.55
C GLN A 840 -57.96 -6.66 -5.12
N VAL A 841 -58.86 -7.37 -4.44
CA VAL A 841 -60.27 -7.48 -4.80
C VAL A 841 -61.14 -7.07 -3.61
N VAL A 842 -62.21 -6.34 -3.90
CA VAL A 842 -63.18 -5.91 -2.89
C VAL A 842 -64.46 -6.69 -3.10
N VAL A 843 -64.74 -7.62 -2.20
CA VAL A 843 -65.95 -8.46 -2.26
C VAL A 843 -67.03 -7.82 -1.41
N ARG A 844 -68.25 -7.74 -1.94
CA ARG A 844 -69.43 -7.23 -1.24
C ARG A 844 -70.34 -8.41 -0.85
N GLU A 845 -71.64 -8.19 -0.76
CA GLU A 845 -72.60 -9.25 -0.37
C GLU A 845 -72.86 -10.27 -1.51
N ASP A 846 -72.42 -9.98 -2.75
CA ASP A 846 -72.58 -10.86 -3.93
C ASP A 846 -71.26 -11.53 -4.37
N VAL A 847 -71.36 -12.59 -5.17
CA VAL A 847 -70.21 -13.30 -5.78
C VAL A 847 -69.48 -12.39 -6.78
N LEU A 848 -68.18 -12.20 -6.59
CA LEU A 848 -67.34 -11.38 -7.46
C LEU A 848 -66.73 -12.22 -8.60
N GLY A 849 -67.03 -11.85 -9.84
CA GLY A 849 -66.35 -12.35 -11.04
C GLY A 849 -65.01 -11.65 -11.25
N TYR A 850 -63.88 -12.36 -11.23
CA TYR A 850 -62.55 -11.78 -11.42
C TYR A 850 -61.61 -12.70 -12.21
N ASP A 851 -61.34 -12.36 -13.47
CA ASP A 851 -60.39 -13.11 -14.31
C ASP A 851 -58.96 -12.57 -14.13
N ILE A 852 -57.97 -13.48 -14.13
CA ILE A 852 -56.54 -13.15 -13.94
C ILE A 852 -55.74 -13.64 -15.13
N ARG A 853 -54.80 -12.83 -15.62
CA ARG A 853 -53.96 -13.17 -16.77
C ARG A 853 -52.49 -13.21 -16.37
N LEU A 854 -51.89 -14.39 -16.41
CA LEU A 854 -50.48 -14.59 -16.06
C LEU A 854 -49.58 -14.43 -17.29
N THR A 855 -48.40 -13.86 -17.05
CA THR A 855 -47.35 -13.66 -18.05
C THR A 855 -46.35 -14.82 -17.98
N PRO A 856 -45.87 -15.40 -19.10
CA PRO A 856 -44.84 -16.44 -19.08
C PRO A 856 -43.56 -15.95 -18.39
N SER A 857 -42.88 -16.80 -17.60
CA SER A 857 -41.58 -16.48 -17.01
C SER A 857 -40.46 -16.62 -18.06
N ASN A 858 -39.60 -15.59 -18.21
CA ASN A 858 -38.52 -15.55 -19.21
C ASN A 858 -37.16 -15.38 -18.52
N GLY A 859 -36.51 -16.49 -18.12
CA GLY A 859 -35.10 -16.48 -17.71
C GLY A 859 -34.30 -17.66 -18.27
N PRO A 860 -32.97 -17.69 -18.08
CA PRO A 860 -32.10 -18.67 -18.71
C PRO A 860 -32.23 -20.06 -18.06
N ALA A 861 -32.55 -21.05 -18.87
CA ALA A 861 -32.63 -22.45 -18.49
C ALA A 861 -31.56 -23.27 -19.21
N GLY A 862 -31.04 -24.34 -18.59
CA GLY A 862 -29.95 -25.11 -19.16
C GLY A 862 -29.74 -26.48 -18.53
N LEU A 863 -28.73 -27.19 -19.04
CA LEU A 863 -28.30 -28.52 -18.59
C LEU A 863 -26.79 -28.54 -18.37
N VAL A 864 -26.37 -29.21 -17.31
CA VAL A 864 -24.96 -29.43 -16.94
C VAL A 864 -24.67 -30.92 -17.03
N ARG A 865 -23.67 -31.27 -17.83
CA ARG A 865 -23.26 -32.64 -18.12
C ARG A 865 -21.74 -32.78 -18.06
N CYS A 866 -21.28 -34.01 -18.05
CA CYS A 866 -19.91 -34.36 -18.38
C CYS A 866 -19.77 -34.49 -19.91
N PRO A 867 -18.55 -34.39 -20.48
CA PRO A 867 -18.31 -34.61 -21.91
C PRO A 867 -18.77 -35.97 -22.45
N ASP A 868 -18.94 -36.98 -21.58
CA ASP A 868 -19.49 -38.30 -21.90
C ASP A 868 -21.03 -38.35 -21.94
N GLY A 869 -21.70 -37.23 -21.64
CA GLY A 869 -23.15 -37.05 -21.64
C GLY A 869 -23.85 -37.33 -20.32
N ALA A 870 -23.15 -37.74 -19.26
CA ALA A 870 -23.75 -37.99 -17.94
C ALA A 870 -24.18 -36.66 -17.27
N PRO A 871 -25.37 -36.57 -16.64
CA PRO A 871 -25.80 -35.36 -15.94
C PRO A 871 -25.01 -35.14 -14.65
N VAL A 872 -24.70 -33.87 -14.32
CA VAL A 872 -24.01 -33.50 -13.07
C VAL A 872 -25.01 -32.90 -12.08
N PRO A 873 -25.52 -33.68 -11.10
CA PRO A 873 -26.47 -33.19 -10.10
C PRO A 873 -25.77 -32.37 -9.00
N GLY A 874 -26.46 -31.38 -8.44
CA GLY A 874 -25.95 -30.56 -7.33
C GLY A 874 -24.86 -29.56 -7.72
N ALA A 875 -24.59 -29.34 -9.01
CA ALA A 875 -23.68 -28.32 -9.49
C ALA A 875 -24.25 -26.93 -9.15
N ARG A 876 -23.42 -26.04 -8.60
CA ARG A 876 -23.80 -24.68 -8.26
C ARG A 876 -23.71 -23.80 -9.50
N VAL A 877 -24.82 -23.16 -9.85
CA VAL A 877 -24.94 -22.24 -10.99
C VAL A 877 -25.11 -20.82 -10.45
N VAL A 878 -24.28 -19.89 -10.92
CA VAL A 878 -24.26 -18.49 -10.48
C VAL A 878 -24.31 -17.61 -11.72
N VAL A 879 -25.26 -16.68 -11.78
CA VAL A 879 -25.35 -15.69 -12.84
C VAL A 879 -24.84 -14.37 -12.32
N THR A 880 -23.86 -13.78 -13.00
CA THR A 880 -23.28 -12.47 -12.65
C THR A 880 -23.46 -11.47 -13.79
N ASP A 881 -23.60 -10.18 -13.47
CA ASP A 881 -23.57 -9.12 -14.49
C ASP A 881 -22.14 -8.79 -14.96
N ALA A 882 -22.02 -7.77 -15.83
CA ALA A 882 -20.73 -7.29 -16.34
C ALA A 882 -19.80 -6.68 -15.26
N ASP A 883 -20.34 -6.27 -14.11
CA ASP A 883 -19.58 -5.73 -12.97
C ASP A 883 -19.22 -6.83 -11.95
N GLY A 884 -19.64 -8.08 -12.19
CA GLY A 884 -19.37 -9.24 -11.34
C GLY A 884 -20.32 -9.37 -10.15
N GLU A 885 -21.41 -8.59 -10.08
CA GLU A 885 -22.43 -8.76 -9.05
C GLU A 885 -23.29 -9.99 -9.35
N VAL A 886 -23.58 -10.78 -8.30
CA VAL A 886 -24.39 -11.99 -8.43
C VAL A 886 -25.87 -11.62 -8.58
N LEU A 887 -26.40 -11.82 -9.78
CA LEU A 887 -27.79 -11.59 -10.13
C LEU A 887 -28.70 -12.74 -9.66
N ALA A 888 -28.23 -13.98 -9.77
CA ALA A 888 -28.96 -15.17 -9.33
C ALA A 888 -28.02 -16.33 -8.97
N THR A 889 -28.49 -17.23 -8.11
CA THR A 889 -27.79 -18.47 -7.76
C THR A 889 -28.75 -19.64 -7.67
N GLY A 890 -28.37 -20.79 -8.21
CA GLY A 890 -29.17 -22.00 -8.22
C GLY A 890 -28.28 -23.24 -8.16
N THR A 891 -28.91 -24.41 -8.11
CA THR A 891 -28.23 -25.72 -8.12
C THR A 891 -28.93 -26.65 -9.09
N THR A 892 -28.17 -27.48 -9.81
CA THR A 892 -28.77 -28.43 -10.76
C THR A 892 -29.52 -29.56 -10.06
N GLY A 893 -30.65 -29.97 -10.65
CA GLY A 893 -31.43 -31.12 -10.20
C GLY A 893 -30.80 -32.46 -10.60
N GLU A 894 -31.48 -33.58 -10.29
CA GLU A 894 -30.97 -34.94 -10.58
C GLU A 894 -30.72 -35.21 -12.08
N SER A 895 -31.42 -34.51 -12.96
CA SER A 895 -31.23 -34.58 -14.42
C SER A 895 -30.12 -33.66 -14.95
N GLY A 896 -29.40 -32.94 -14.07
CA GLY A 896 -28.41 -31.92 -14.44
C GLY A 896 -29.01 -30.59 -14.90
N GLY A 897 -30.34 -30.44 -14.88
CA GLY A 897 -31.02 -29.22 -15.33
C GLY A 897 -31.02 -28.09 -14.30
N PHE A 898 -31.00 -26.84 -14.78
CA PHE A 898 -31.23 -25.63 -13.99
C PHE A 898 -32.15 -24.65 -14.74
N ASP A 899 -32.87 -23.82 -13.99
CA ASP A 899 -33.74 -22.78 -14.52
C ASP A 899 -33.78 -21.59 -13.56
N PHE A 900 -33.84 -20.37 -14.11
CA PHE A 900 -33.89 -19.13 -13.35
C PHE A 900 -35.08 -18.29 -13.82
N GLU A 901 -35.91 -17.84 -12.88
CA GLU A 901 -37.03 -16.95 -13.19
C GLU A 901 -36.55 -15.49 -13.21
N GLU A 902 -36.71 -14.84 -14.37
CA GLU A 902 -36.60 -13.37 -14.59
C GLU A 902 -35.28 -12.71 -14.14
N LEU A 903 -34.38 -12.46 -15.11
CA LEU A 903 -33.18 -11.65 -14.91
C LEU A 903 -33.35 -10.26 -15.56
N THR A 904 -32.81 -9.21 -14.92
CA THR A 904 -32.75 -7.87 -15.49
C THR A 904 -32.09 -7.92 -16.87
N SER A 905 -32.67 -7.25 -17.88
CA SER A 905 -32.16 -7.30 -19.25
C SER A 905 -30.75 -6.70 -19.35
N GLY A 906 -29.78 -7.47 -19.85
CA GLY A 906 -28.40 -7.04 -19.99
C GLY A 906 -27.44 -8.18 -20.31
N ALA A 907 -26.15 -7.85 -20.52
CA ALA A 907 -25.10 -8.85 -20.64
C ALA A 907 -24.81 -9.46 -19.26
N ALA A 908 -24.87 -10.78 -19.17
CA ALA A 908 -24.61 -11.55 -17.96
C ALA A 908 -23.68 -12.73 -18.27
N THR A 909 -23.06 -13.31 -17.25
CA THR A 909 -22.24 -14.53 -17.36
C THR A 909 -22.81 -15.58 -16.43
N VAL A 910 -23.12 -16.75 -16.96
CA VAL A 910 -23.55 -17.91 -16.18
C VAL A 910 -22.32 -18.78 -15.89
N THR A 911 -22.00 -18.96 -14.61
CA THR A 911 -20.89 -19.78 -14.13
C THR A 911 -21.42 -21.02 -13.43
N VAL A 912 -20.90 -22.19 -13.77
CA VAL A 912 -21.25 -23.47 -13.18
C VAL A 912 -20.01 -24.07 -12.51
N SER A 913 -20.16 -24.53 -11.27
CA SER A 913 -19.09 -25.19 -10.51
C SER A 913 -19.63 -26.40 -9.76
N ALA A 914 -18.90 -27.52 -9.78
CA ALA A 914 -19.21 -28.72 -9.01
C ALA A 914 -17.93 -29.30 -8.38
N PRO A 915 -17.98 -29.93 -7.20
CA PRO A 915 -16.82 -30.56 -6.58
C PRO A 915 -16.21 -31.65 -7.48
N GLY A 916 -14.89 -31.61 -7.70
CA GLY A 916 -14.19 -32.56 -8.58
C GLY A 916 -14.30 -32.25 -10.07
N PHE A 917 -14.81 -31.06 -10.42
CA PHE A 917 -14.93 -30.60 -11.80
C PHE A 917 -14.41 -29.17 -11.96
N ARG A 918 -13.80 -28.88 -13.11
CA ARG A 918 -13.34 -27.54 -13.46
C ARG A 918 -14.55 -26.61 -13.68
N PRO A 919 -14.62 -25.44 -13.02
CA PRO A 919 -15.71 -24.50 -13.26
C PRO A 919 -15.75 -24.02 -14.71
N ALA A 920 -16.95 -23.89 -15.27
CA ALA A 920 -17.18 -23.40 -16.62
C ALA A 920 -18.07 -22.16 -16.59
N ALA A 921 -17.81 -21.19 -17.47
CA ALA A 921 -18.59 -19.96 -17.56
C ALA A 921 -18.91 -19.62 -19.02
N GLN A 922 -20.15 -19.17 -19.28
CA GLN A 922 -20.57 -18.70 -20.60
C GLN A 922 -21.27 -17.33 -20.50
N PRO A 923 -20.94 -16.37 -21.38
CA PRO A 923 -21.67 -15.13 -21.49
C PRO A 923 -23.05 -15.37 -22.14
N VAL A 924 -24.07 -14.68 -21.64
CA VAL A 924 -25.45 -14.70 -22.14
C VAL A 924 -26.02 -13.29 -22.17
N GLU A 925 -26.80 -12.96 -23.19
CA GLU A 925 -27.62 -11.74 -23.18
C GLU A 925 -29.05 -12.07 -22.74
N THR A 926 -29.51 -11.42 -21.66
CA THR A 926 -30.87 -11.60 -21.15
C THR A 926 -31.79 -10.52 -21.77
N GLY A 927 -32.84 -10.93 -22.49
CA GLY A 927 -33.77 -10.02 -23.19
C GLY A 927 -35.05 -10.71 -23.73
N GLU A 928 -36.04 -9.91 -24.16
CA GLU A 928 -37.44 -10.32 -24.45
C GLU A 928 -37.65 -11.42 -25.53
N ARG A 929 -36.60 -11.99 -26.14
CA ARG A 929 -36.77 -12.93 -27.26
C ARG A 929 -35.83 -14.13 -27.34
N THR A 930 -35.14 -14.51 -26.25
CA THR A 930 -34.22 -15.66 -26.32
C THR A 930 -34.37 -16.59 -25.13
N ALA A 931 -35.11 -17.69 -25.32
CA ALA A 931 -34.93 -18.89 -24.52
C ALA A 931 -33.63 -19.56 -24.96
N SER A 932 -32.49 -19.03 -24.50
CA SER A 932 -31.19 -19.65 -24.74
C SER A 932 -31.06 -20.86 -23.81
N ARG A 933 -31.21 -22.07 -24.37
CA ARG A 933 -30.96 -23.30 -23.62
C ARG A 933 -29.45 -23.49 -23.51
N LEU A 934 -28.88 -23.24 -22.33
CA LEU A 934 -27.43 -23.32 -22.11
C LEU A 934 -27.02 -24.76 -21.81
N GLU A 935 -25.95 -25.23 -22.43
CA GLU A 935 -25.37 -26.54 -22.16
C GLU A 935 -23.93 -26.36 -21.67
N PHE A 936 -23.63 -26.91 -20.49
CA PHE A 936 -22.31 -26.86 -19.87
C PHE A 936 -21.74 -28.27 -19.75
N ASP A 937 -20.59 -28.51 -20.37
CA ASP A 937 -19.80 -29.72 -20.19
C ASP A 937 -18.69 -29.46 -19.17
N LEU A 938 -18.83 -30.02 -17.97
CA LEU A 938 -17.84 -29.92 -16.91
C LEU A 938 -16.81 -31.05 -17.02
N VAL A 939 -15.54 -30.69 -17.13
CA VAL A 939 -14.43 -31.64 -17.18
C VAL A 939 -14.03 -32.04 -15.76
N ALA A 940 -13.98 -33.34 -15.48
CA ALA A 940 -13.54 -33.86 -14.19
C ALA A 940 -12.05 -33.55 -13.97
N THR A 941 -11.71 -33.10 -12.77
CA THR A 941 -10.32 -32.81 -12.36
C THR A 941 -9.79 -33.94 -11.49
N ALA A 942 -8.57 -34.39 -11.77
CA ALA A 942 -7.87 -35.37 -10.97
C ALA A 942 -7.12 -34.73 -9.79
N ARG A 943 -6.83 -35.55 -8.78
CA ARG A 943 -6.00 -35.20 -7.63
C ARG A 943 -4.89 -36.22 -7.47
N VAL A 944 -3.66 -35.75 -7.30
CA VAL A 944 -2.50 -36.58 -6.97
C VAL A 944 -2.04 -36.20 -5.58
N HIS A 945 -1.85 -37.17 -4.69
CA HIS A 945 -1.37 -36.92 -3.33
C HIS A 945 -0.53 -38.09 -2.83
N GLY A 946 0.30 -37.88 -1.82
CA GLY A 946 1.09 -38.94 -1.22
C GLY A 946 2.05 -38.43 -0.16
N THR A 947 2.93 -39.30 0.32
CA THR A 947 3.95 -38.98 1.32
C THR A 947 5.35 -39.25 0.80
N VAL A 948 6.29 -38.34 1.06
CA VAL A 948 7.71 -38.55 0.80
C VAL A 948 8.35 -39.15 2.05
N ARG A 949 9.00 -40.28 1.90
CA ARG A 949 9.61 -41.06 3.00
C ARG A 949 11.07 -41.38 2.70
N SER A 950 11.84 -41.56 3.76
CA SER A 950 13.23 -42.03 3.66
C SER A 950 13.26 -43.54 3.46
N ALA A 951 13.97 -44.01 2.43
CA ALA A 951 14.17 -45.44 2.17
C ALA A 951 15.01 -46.14 3.26
N ALA A 952 15.77 -45.38 4.06
CA ALA A 952 16.66 -45.93 5.08
C ALA A 952 15.95 -46.28 6.40
N ASN A 953 14.89 -45.54 6.77
CA ASN A 953 14.19 -45.71 8.05
C ASN A 953 12.65 -45.65 7.97
N GLY A 954 12.08 -45.42 6.78
CA GLY A 954 10.64 -45.33 6.54
C GLY A 954 9.96 -44.08 7.13
N GLY A 955 10.75 -43.16 7.69
CA GLY A 955 10.25 -41.92 8.30
C GLY A 955 9.85 -40.88 7.25
N PRO A 956 8.86 -40.01 7.55
CA PRO A 956 8.48 -38.93 6.65
C PRO A 956 9.61 -37.91 6.49
N LEU A 957 9.75 -37.36 5.28
CA LEU A 957 10.74 -36.34 4.95
C LEU A 957 10.05 -34.97 4.83
N PRO A 958 10.21 -34.07 5.82
CA PRO A 958 9.74 -32.70 5.71
C PRO A 958 10.63 -31.89 4.76
N ASP A 959 10.08 -30.78 4.24
CA ASP A 959 10.78 -29.80 3.40
C ASP A 959 11.32 -30.34 2.06
N ALA A 960 10.84 -31.51 1.59
CA ALA A 960 11.18 -32.04 0.28
C ALA A 960 10.38 -31.31 -0.82
N LEU A 961 11.07 -30.85 -1.86
CA LEU A 961 10.43 -30.16 -2.98
C LEU A 961 9.90 -31.18 -4.00
N VAL A 962 8.59 -31.35 -4.05
CA VAL A 962 7.89 -32.24 -4.97
C VAL A 962 7.40 -31.47 -6.18
N THR A 963 7.83 -31.88 -7.37
CA THR A 963 7.51 -31.28 -8.67
C THR A 963 6.69 -32.27 -9.48
N LEU A 964 5.56 -31.84 -10.00
CA LEU A 964 4.73 -32.59 -10.93
C LEU A 964 5.01 -32.14 -12.36
N LEU A 965 5.28 -33.08 -13.25
CA LEU A 965 5.52 -32.85 -14.67
C LEU A 965 4.47 -33.59 -15.50
N ASP A 966 4.11 -33.05 -16.65
CA ASP A 966 3.26 -33.74 -17.62
C ASP A 966 4.06 -34.74 -18.50
N ALA A 967 3.37 -35.39 -19.43
CA ALA A 967 3.98 -36.33 -20.37
C ALA A 967 5.00 -35.70 -21.35
N ALA A 968 5.00 -34.36 -21.51
CA ALA A 968 6.00 -33.64 -22.31
C ALA A 968 7.25 -33.28 -21.50
N GLY A 969 7.21 -33.45 -20.17
CA GLY A 969 8.28 -33.08 -19.25
C GLY A 969 8.21 -31.62 -18.81
N ASP A 970 7.09 -30.93 -19.05
CA ASP A 970 6.87 -29.56 -18.59
C ASP A 970 6.37 -29.56 -17.14
N VAL A 971 6.84 -28.59 -16.34
CA VAL A 971 6.45 -28.48 -14.92
C VAL A 971 5.01 -27.98 -14.82
N VAL A 972 4.13 -28.81 -14.27
CA VAL A 972 2.70 -28.53 -14.09
C VAL A 972 2.45 -27.85 -12.74
N ALA A 973 3.09 -28.33 -11.68
CA ALA A 973 2.93 -27.80 -10.33
C ALA A 973 4.12 -28.17 -9.43
N THR A 974 4.31 -27.44 -8.33
CA THR A 974 5.34 -27.73 -7.33
C THR A 974 4.76 -27.55 -5.93
N SER A 975 5.10 -28.45 -5.01
CA SER A 975 4.66 -28.45 -3.60
C SER A 975 5.82 -28.88 -2.71
N THR A 976 5.91 -28.29 -1.53
CA THR A 976 6.86 -28.75 -0.49
C THR A 976 6.12 -29.66 0.50
N THR A 977 6.78 -30.72 0.99
CA THR A 977 6.17 -31.62 1.98
C THR A 977 6.08 -30.98 3.36
N GLY A 978 5.00 -31.29 4.10
CA GLY A 978 4.84 -30.89 5.50
C GLY A 978 5.64 -31.77 6.48
N ASP A 979 5.48 -31.52 7.79
CA ASP A 979 6.14 -32.27 8.89
C ASP A 979 5.88 -33.79 8.85
N ASP A 980 4.76 -34.20 8.27
CA ASP A 980 4.32 -35.59 8.07
C ASP A 980 4.75 -36.17 6.71
N GLY A 981 5.54 -35.43 5.93
CA GLY A 981 6.02 -35.82 4.61
C GLY A 981 4.96 -35.73 3.52
N ALA A 982 3.74 -35.25 3.80
CA ALA A 982 2.64 -35.28 2.83
C ALA A 982 2.75 -34.18 1.77
N TYR A 983 2.34 -34.50 0.54
CA TYR A 983 2.16 -33.56 -0.57
C TYR A 983 0.85 -33.84 -1.31
N ALA A 984 0.28 -32.81 -1.95
CA ALA A 984 -0.91 -32.95 -2.78
C ALA A 984 -0.96 -31.90 -3.90
N PHE A 985 -1.41 -32.34 -5.08
CA PHE A 985 -1.72 -31.54 -6.24
C PHE A 985 -3.21 -31.71 -6.59
N THR A 986 -3.96 -30.60 -6.62
CA THR A 986 -5.37 -30.58 -6.99
C THR A 986 -5.56 -29.97 -8.37
N ASP A 987 -6.74 -30.18 -8.96
CA ASP A 987 -7.17 -29.51 -10.20
C ASP A 987 -6.38 -29.91 -11.45
N LEU A 988 -5.90 -31.16 -11.51
CA LEU A 988 -5.14 -31.69 -12.65
C LEU A 988 -6.07 -32.22 -13.75
N ASP A 989 -5.66 -32.11 -15.02
CA ASP A 989 -6.36 -32.78 -16.12
C ASP A 989 -6.12 -34.31 -16.03
N ALA A 990 -7.05 -35.13 -16.53
CA ALA A 990 -6.81 -36.57 -16.59
C ALA A 990 -5.68 -36.87 -17.60
N GLY A 991 -4.62 -37.54 -17.15
CA GLY A 991 -3.40 -37.68 -17.95
C GLY A 991 -2.30 -38.46 -17.26
N GLU A 992 -1.19 -38.63 -17.96
CA GLU A 992 0.03 -39.23 -17.44
C GLU A 992 0.96 -38.13 -16.93
N TYR A 993 1.39 -38.26 -15.68
CA TYR A 993 2.23 -37.29 -15.01
C TYR A 993 3.44 -37.97 -14.39
N SER A 994 4.55 -37.26 -14.27
CA SER A 994 5.72 -37.71 -13.50
C SER A 994 5.87 -36.85 -12.25
N VAL A 995 6.09 -37.49 -11.10
CA VAL A 995 6.38 -36.77 -9.85
C VAL A 995 7.86 -36.91 -9.56
N ILE A 996 8.53 -35.78 -9.31
CA ILE A 996 9.94 -35.69 -8.93
C ILE A 996 10.06 -35.02 -7.57
N ALA A 997 10.64 -35.69 -6.58
CA ALA A 997 11.04 -35.05 -5.34
C ALA A 997 12.53 -34.66 -5.40
N SER A 998 12.86 -33.45 -4.94
CA SER A 998 14.21 -32.87 -4.97
C SER A 998 14.55 -32.19 -3.64
N GLY A 999 15.85 -32.08 -3.35
CA GLY A 999 16.42 -31.80 -2.01
C GLY A 999 17.41 -32.89 -1.55
N TYR A 1000 17.36 -34.06 -2.20
CA TYR A 1000 18.25 -35.22 -2.08
C TYR A 1000 18.41 -35.86 -3.49
N PRO A 1001 19.16 -36.97 -3.72
CA PRO A 1001 19.31 -37.54 -5.06
C PRO A 1001 17.94 -37.77 -5.72
N PRO A 1002 17.68 -37.20 -6.91
CA PRO A 1002 16.33 -37.15 -7.48
C PRO A 1002 15.85 -38.54 -7.88
N VAL A 1003 14.61 -38.86 -7.52
CA VAL A 1003 13.87 -40.04 -7.98
C VAL A 1003 12.68 -39.55 -8.80
N ALA A 1004 12.52 -40.08 -10.01
CA ALA A 1004 11.43 -39.73 -10.92
C ALA A 1004 10.61 -40.98 -11.23
N ASN A 1005 9.29 -40.93 -10.95
CA ASN A 1005 8.37 -42.03 -11.22
C ASN A 1005 7.16 -41.52 -12.01
N VAL A 1006 6.68 -42.35 -12.95
CA VAL A 1006 5.52 -42.06 -13.79
C VAL A 1006 4.24 -42.57 -13.12
N LEU A 1007 3.19 -41.76 -13.13
CA LEU A 1007 1.88 -42.05 -12.55
C LEU A 1007 0.77 -41.71 -13.56
N HIS A 1008 -0.28 -42.51 -13.58
CA HIS A 1008 -1.50 -42.21 -14.33
C HIS A 1008 -2.59 -41.69 -13.40
N ALA A 1009 -3.08 -40.47 -13.66
CA ALA A 1009 -4.18 -39.88 -12.92
C ALA A 1009 -5.51 -40.10 -13.69
N HIS A 1010 -6.46 -40.81 -13.09
CA HIS A 1010 -7.73 -41.18 -13.73
C HIS A 1010 -8.92 -40.48 -13.07
N GLY A 1011 -9.56 -39.53 -13.77
CA GLY A 1011 -10.89 -39.00 -13.41
C GLY A 1011 -11.00 -38.45 -11.97
N PRO A 1012 -12.22 -38.40 -11.38
CA PRO A 1012 -12.44 -37.76 -10.07
C PRO A 1012 -11.90 -38.55 -8.87
N ASP A 1013 -11.28 -39.71 -9.08
CA ASP A 1013 -10.66 -40.51 -8.03
C ASP A 1013 -9.24 -40.01 -7.73
N ALA A 1014 -8.92 -39.86 -6.45
CA ALA A 1014 -7.60 -39.39 -6.01
C ALA A 1014 -6.57 -40.51 -6.19
N ALA A 1015 -5.51 -40.25 -6.96
CA ALA A 1015 -4.37 -41.16 -7.03
C ALA A 1015 -3.46 -40.90 -5.82
N GLU A 1016 -3.24 -41.93 -5.00
CA GLU A 1016 -2.33 -41.92 -3.86
C GLU A 1016 -0.97 -42.50 -4.28
N PHE A 1017 0.13 -41.78 -4.05
CA PHE A 1017 1.46 -42.22 -4.47
C PHE A 1017 2.58 -41.75 -3.53
N ASP A 1018 3.12 -42.69 -2.77
CA ASP A 1018 4.25 -42.44 -1.88
C ASP A 1018 5.59 -42.48 -2.64
N ILE A 1019 6.52 -41.60 -2.25
CA ILE A 1019 7.86 -41.48 -2.84
C ILE A 1019 8.89 -41.86 -1.79
N GLU A 1020 9.72 -42.86 -2.08
CA GLU A 1020 10.86 -43.22 -1.24
C GLU A 1020 12.15 -42.61 -1.79
N LEU A 1021 12.86 -41.83 -0.97
CA LEU A 1021 14.15 -41.24 -1.30
C LEU A 1021 15.28 -41.98 -0.57
N SER A 1022 16.32 -42.40 -1.29
CA SER A 1022 17.49 -43.05 -0.68
C SER A 1022 18.35 -42.02 0.07
N HIS A 1023 18.51 -42.23 1.38
CA HIS A 1023 19.38 -41.43 2.23
C HIS A 1023 20.58 -42.27 2.67
N ASP A 1024 21.73 -42.11 2.00
CA ASP A 1024 23.02 -42.53 2.57
C ASP A 1024 23.66 -41.31 3.24
N ARG A 1025 23.62 -41.26 4.57
CA ARG A 1025 24.53 -40.44 5.36
C ARG A 1025 25.14 -41.29 6.46
N PRO A 1026 26.43 -41.15 6.77
CA PRO A 1026 26.87 -41.24 8.16
C PRO A 1026 26.36 -40.05 8.97
#